data_AF-A0A975SDZ4-F1
#
_entry.id   AF-A0A975SDZ4-F1
#
_cell.length_a   1.000
_cell.length_b   1.000
_cell.length_c   1.000
_cell.angle_alpha   90.00
_cell.angle_beta   90.00
_cell.angle_gamma   90.00
#
_symmetry.space_group_name_H-M   'P 1'
#
loop_
_entity.id
_entity.type
_entity.pdbx_description
1 polymer ?
#
loop_
_entity_poly.entity_id
_entity_poly.type
_entity_poly.pdbx_seq_one_letter_code
_entity_poly.pdbx_strand_id
1 'polypeptide(L)'
;MIQKSKRRRGWWLASICIALIGVLAVLSPGGAHAASHEYQVYPSVQKMEYKDSRWILRSNVQTVVEAGVDDDTKARLDEVLALKNLVAQPQDQLQETPRQTRVLVGIHGSGGVVDAYVQKLVQAGKLSYDEGLFDKTDAYLLASIPGGNDAPDTLLVLGRNTDASFYGLTTLFQIFQQVNGLTLESFVCQDFADVVSRGFIEGYYGNPWTTKNRVNLMHWGGYYKLNAYVYAPKDDPKHRTDWRDLYTDSEIQDQLAPQAKAGNASKVRFVYALAPFHDSDGARRPFRFNSEANYQADLQDLKAKYKQTIDAGVRQIALLADDSRDWGKTYGNEATYLRILNDLTSWIHELQAQKTSEGKAMYEGLKDTILYCPALYSYTGAGEAWYKKMPPNVQVVMTGGRTFGISHHGYAERFKANTERAPFLWINWPCTDMARNFSFDWLTMGGHNTFLKSDVVPGDLDGIMLNPMQQSEPSKQGIFMMADYSWKLWESEAEADQAWRDSFSYIEHNSPVATVASDGLRDLSANMQVHRDGGIDGPINDPQYDRSNKWWKNNESNYELGSTNILETLTRVAEKLRTASASASELDELRLVYEQLGVAAREYREGAGDQELFAQMEPFVGSWDDTARAACAYVDSAKAALAGDAVTARTKRTEADEAYTASQSGHKLDYLGRQKDARVGLVVVTPTLTALKNYTARVVNGANGASQPTETTVSYTRIKPTTWATHDGEAAVTDNDESTFCWFQGTSSDTTPAGASVTVTYPEPRHAREFTFVQTTPDGDAIQEGTFEYMDSTGTWHTIGAIDGTQKQNFALDAAVDVKALRVTNTRNLPKWWKVYEIGLTEEEPDPSVVRQELQAAIDAAHTVSTETLASWIRTSKEAFTQALTAAEAGINNNQLTPTDLKKLAQNLRTVREGVKRYADTTKAELEQQHKDARAYTPISFARYERVYQAFLQALDAADNLAESRGKQLAAQLNSALNNLVVDRTEHDRAELALADSSVLVESEYSADSWARVVSAKDALKTALVADVAAQASATEYVGLRTRLEEAIAALAAPDPNAPSADNPSVTPGDNNSGVTPSTTQPLQRYKVTFLVDGRVWDEQEVQAGEHAHEPQAPAKEGWTFRYWAVLEQMTPQPRSARRPAAASDVPTRFDFTQPILGHMTLSAFFTQNAPASGGVSSAGGSTEIEKTPVQPSVRDEGMQPDGAPSKPKSGATSTQAPTNKQPSKNLRVRKLARTGDTSLFVGFAVAVVAGASLYAGTVAAKRR
;
A
#
# COMPACT_ATOMS: atom_id res chain seq x y z
N MET A 1 14.85 29.23 65.75
CA MET A 1 13.64 28.72 66.43
C MET A 1 12.79 27.98 65.39
N ILE A 2 13.03 26.70 65.09
CA ILE A 2 12.74 25.51 65.91
C ILE A 2 11.32 25.57 66.49
N GLN A 3 10.31 25.34 65.62
CA GLN A 3 9.13 24.49 65.87
C GLN A 3 8.04 24.63 64.77
N LYS A 4 8.39 24.71 63.48
CA LYS A 4 7.44 24.47 62.38
C LYS A 4 8.04 23.64 61.23
N SER A 5 8.88 22.64 61.56
CA SER A 5 9.63 21.80 60.60
C SER A 5 9.26 20.31 60.58
N LYS A 6 8.03 19.92 60.99
CA LYS A 6 7.60 18.50 61.02
C LYS A 6 6.39 18.11 60.15
N ARG A 7 5.93 18.95 59.21
CA ARG A 7 4.80 18.59 58.30
C ARG A 7 5.06 18.77 56.80
N ARG A 8 6.32 18.96 56.37
CA ARG A 8 6.70 19.02 54.94
C ARG A 8 7.65 17.91 54.47
N ARG A 9 7.87 16.87 55.29
CA ARG A 9 8.64 15.66 54.90
C ARG A 9 7.78 14.42 54.60
N GLY A 10 6.45 14.49 54.78
CA GLY A 10 5.54 13.37 54.51
C GLY A 10 5.04 13.26 53.06
N TRP A 11 5.11 14.34 52.29
CA TRP A 11 4.57 14.38 50.91
C TRP A 11 5.61 14.14 49.81
N TRP A 12 6.91 14.22 50.16
CA TRP A 12 8.00 13.89 49.24
C TRP A 12 8.43 12.41 49.30
N LEU A 13 8.18 11.70 50.41
CA LEU A 13 8.46 10.26 50.51
C LEU A 13 7.32 9.39 49.96
N ALA A 14 6.07 9.85 50.02
CA ALA A 14 4.94 9.12 49.41
C ALA A 14 4.96 9.18 47.87
N SER A 15 5.44 10.27 47.29
CA SER A 15 5.55 10.42 45.83
C SER A 15 6.70 9.60 45.23
N ILE A 16 7.76 9.38 46.01
CA ILE A 16 8.89 8.51 45.61
C ILE A 16 8.53 7.03 45.76
N CYS A 17 7.73 6.64 46.77
CA CYS A 17 7.26 5.24 46.88
C CYS A 17 6.21 4.85 45.83
N ILE A 18 5.37 5.78 45.37
CA ILE A 18 4.40 5.49 44.29
C ILE A 18 5.10 5.47 42.92
N ALA A 19 6.15 6.29 42.71
CA ALA A 19 6.99 6.21 41.51
C ALA A 19 7.88 4.95 41.48
N LEU A 20 8.32 4.43 42.63
CA LEU A 20 9.09 3.18 42.71
C LEU A 20 8.22 1.91 42.62
N ILE A 21 6.95 1.94 43.03
CA ILE A 21 6.01 0.82 42.81
C ILE A 21 5.55 0.76 41.34
N GLY A 22 5.50 1.91 40.63
CA GLY A 22 5.26 1.96 39.19
C GLY A 22 6.45 1.50 38.32
N VAL A 23 7.68 1.53 38.84
CA VAL A 23 8.89 1.11 38.10
C VAL A 23 9.35 -0.31 38.47
N LEU A 24 8.89 -0.89 39.58
CA LEU A 24 9.12 -2.30 39.93
C LEU A 24 8.03 -3.28 39.43
N ALA A 25 6.93 -2.79 38.86
CA ALA A 25 5.94 -3.64 38.18
C ALA A 25 6.33 -3.98 36.72
N VAL A 26 7.43 -3.43 36.19
CA VAL A 26 7.92 -3.66 34.81
C VAL A 26 9.11 -4.64 34.77
N LEU A 27 9.44 -5.29 35.90
CA LEU A 27 10.39 -6.40 35.94
C LEU A 27 9.77 -7.59 36.68
N SER A 28 8.66 -8.09 36.13
CA SER A 28 8.29 -9.50 36.30
C SER A 28 8.83 -10.26 35.08
N PRO A 29 9.53 -11.38 35.25
CA PRO A 29 9.93 -12.19 34.11
C PRO A 29 8.67 -12.69 33.39
N GLY A 30 8.52 -12.26 32.14
CA GLY A 30 7.68 -12.88 31.10
C GLY A 30 6.35 -13.48 31.55
N GLY A 31 5.37 -12.64 31.87
CA GLY A 31 3.98 -12.99 31.61
C GLY A 31 3.68 -12.58 30.17
N ALA A 32 3.51 -13.54 29.26
CA ALA A 32 3.05 -13.28 27.91
C ALA A 32 1.84 -12.33 27.96
N HIS A 33 1.95 -11.17 27.31
CA HIS A 33 0.77 -10.35 27.01
C HIS A 33 -0.21 -11.24 26.24
N ALA A 34 -1.28 -11.69 26.88
CA ALA A 34 -2.41 -12.26 26.17
C ALA A 34 -2.98 -11.13 25.30
N ALA A 35 -2.68 -11.16 24.00
CA ALA A 35 -3.29 -10.27 23.02
C ALA A 35 -4.82 -10.34 23.14
N SER A 36 -5.50 -9.21 22.99
CA SER A 36 -6.97 -9.17 22.91
C SER A 36 -7.45 -10.07 21.78
N HIS A 37 -8.37 -10.99 22.08
CA HIS A 37 -8.92 -11.99 21.15
C HIS A 37 -9.96 -11.38 20.17
N GLU A 38 -9.72 -10.16 19.68
CA GLU A 38 -10.66 -9.45 18.81
C GLU A 38 -10.32 -9.71 17.34
N TYR A 39 -11.33 -10.03 16.53
CA TYR A 39 -11.22 -10.17 15.09
C TYR A 39 -11.14 -8.80 14.40
N GLN A 40 -10.19 -8.65 13.47
CA GLN A 40 -10.09 -7.52 12.58
C GLN A 40 -11.09 -7.67 11.42
N VAL A 41 -12.02 -6.71 11.28
CA VAL A 41 -13.07 -6.76 10.26
C VAL A 41 -13.13 -5.43 9.53
N TYR A 42 -13.10 -5.47 8.20
CA TYR A 42 -13.32 -4.31 7.33
C TYR A 42 -14.48 -4.52 6.35
N PRO A 43 -15.34 -3.52 6.09
CA PRO A 43 -15.44 -2.27 6.82
C PRO A 43 -15.64 -2.46 8.32
N SER A 44 -15.07 -1.54 9.08
CA SER A 44 -15.13 -1.48 10.53
C SER A 44 -16.59 -1.54 10.98
N VAL A 45 -16.89 -2.47 11.88
CA VAL A 45 -18.27 -2.69 12.32
C VAL A 45 -18.72 -1.58 13.29
N GLN A 46 -20.02 -1.29 13.30
CA GLN A 46 -20.60 -0.32 14.23
C GLN A 46 -20.47 -0.77 15.69
N LYS A 47 -20.70 -2.07 15.97
CA LYS A 47 -20.62 -2.63 17.31
C LYS A 47 -20.30 -4.13 17.29
N MET A 48 -19.28 -4.54 18.05
CA MET A 48 -18.94 -5.93 18.33
C MET A 48 -18.75 -6.12 19.84
N GLU A 49 -19.51 -7.03 20.44
CA GLU A 49 -19.38 -7.38 21.85
C GLU A 49 -18.94 -8.84 22.00
N TYR A 50 -17.71 -9.05 22.48
CA TYR A 50 -17.21 -10.37 22.85
C TYR A 50 -17.74 -10.80 24.22
N LYS A 51 -17.96 -12.11 24.39
CA LYS A 51 -18.31 -12.72 25.68
C LYS A 51 -17.13 -13.58 26.16
N ASP A 52 -17.04 -13.81 27.47
CA ASP A 52 -15.98 -14.63 28.09
C ASP A 52 -16.21 -16.15 27.87
N SER A 53 -16.52 -16.56 26.65
CA SER A 53 -16.73 -17.95 26.27
C SER A 53 -16.33 -18.20 24.82
N ARG A 54 -15.90 -19.43 24.55
CA ARG A 54 -15.47 -19.92 23.25
C ARG A 54 -15.96 -21.34 23.04
N TRP A 55 -16.09 -21.75 21.78
CA TRP A 55 -16.54 -23.09 21.43
C TRP A 55 -15.88 -23.55 20.13
N ILE A 56 -15.84 -24.86 19.89
CA ILE A 56 -15.12 -25.44 18.76
C ILE A 56 -16.09 -25.80 17.64
N LEU A 57 -15.83 -25.28 16.44
CA LEU A 57 -16.58 -25.60 15.22
C LEU A 57 -16.48 -27.10 14.91
N ARG A 58 -17.65 -27.73 14.70
CA ARG A 58 -17.74 -29.14 14.31
C ARG A 58 -17.86 -29.25 12.79
N SER A 59 -17.28 -30.31 12.22
CA SER A 59 -17.16 -30.45 10.76
C SER A 59 -18.48 -30.58 10.03
N ASN A 60 -19.49 -31.21 10.65
CA ASN A 60 -20.85 -31.27 10.08
C ASN A 60 -21.71 -30.19 10.72
N VAL A 61 -22.27 -29.32 9.89
CA VAL A 61 -22.99 -28.12 10.35
C VAL A 61 -24.42 -28.14 9.86
N GLN A 62 -25.38 -28.07 10.77
CA GLN A 62 -26.78 -27.88 10.39
C GLN A 62 -26.96 -26.46 9.81
N THR A 63 -27.50 -26.34 8.60
CA THR A 63 -27.75 -25.03 7.98
C THR A 63 -29.23 -24.80 7.79
N VAL A 64 -29.76 -23.69 8.31
CA VAL A 64 -31.14 -23.25 8.05
C VAL A 64 -31.09 -21.87 7.40
N VAL A 65 -31.60 -21.79 6.18
CA VAL A 65 -31.64 -20.55 5.38
C VAL A 65 -33.09 -20.25 5.01
N GLU A 66 -33.59 -19.06 5.35
CA GLU A 66 -34.97 -18.68 5.07
C GLU A 66 -35.24 -18.47 3.58
N ALA A 67 -36.49 -18.72 3.14
CA ALA A 67 -36.87 -18.66 1.73
C ALA A 67 -36.69 -17.28 1.07
N GLY A 68 -36.68 -16.19 1.84
CA GLY A 68 -36.45 -14.83 1.33
C GLY A 68 -34.98 -14.50 1.06
N VAL A 69 -34.05 -15.36 1.46
CA VAL A 69 -32.62 -15.22 1.20
C VAL A 69 -32.32 -15.70 -0.22
N ASP A 70 -31.70 -14.84 -1.02
CA ASP A 70 -31.40 -15.12 -2.43
C ASP A 70 -30.22 -16.08 -2.62
N ASP A 71 -30.05 -16.56 -3.85
CA ASP A 71 -29.05 -17.58 -4.18
C ASP A 71 -27.61 -17.05 -4.08
N ASP A 72 -27.39 -15.76 -4.35
CA ASP A 72 -26.09 -15.11 -4.18
C ASP A 72 -25.66 -15.07 -2.70
N THR A 73 -26.62 -14.88 -1.79
CA THR A 73 -26.39 -14.93 -0.35
C THR A 73 -26.11 -16.35 0.15
N LYS A 74 -26.77 -17.36 -0.44
CA LYS A 74 -26.45 -18.78 -0.17
C LYS A 74 -25.05 -19.15 -0.66
N ALA A 75 -24.64 -18.67 -1.84
CA ALA A 75 -23.29 -18.87 -2.33
C ALA A 75 -22.23 -18.25 -1.39
N ARG A 76 -22.51 -17.06 -0.82
CA ARG A 76 -21.64 -16.46 0.21
C ARG A 76 -21.56 -17.30 1.49
N LEU A 77 -22.66 -17.95 1.91
CA LEU A 77 -22.62 -18.91 3.02
C LEU A 77 -21.72 -20.10 2.68
N ASP A 78 -21.82 -20.66 1.47
CA ASP A 78 -20.98 -21.78 1.05
C ASP A 78 -19.49 -21.41 1.07
N GLU A 79 -19.13 -20.20 0.62
CA GLU A 79 -17.75 -19.67 0.72
C GLU A 79 -17.25 -19.60 2.17
N VAL A 80 -18.10 -19.13 3.10
CA VAL A 80 -17.76 -19.07 4.53
C VAL A 80 -17.49 -20.47 5.09
N LEU A 81 -18.37 -21.45 4.82
CA LEU A 81 -18.21 -22.81 5.33
C LEU A 81 -16.95 -23.49 4.78
N ALA A 82 -16.60 -23.20 3.51
CA ALA A 82 -15.42 -23.75 2.86
C ALA A 82 -14.11 -23.35 3.56
N LEU A 83 -14.01 -22.14 4.15
CA LEU A 83 -12.81 -21.66 4.86
C LEU A 83 -12.36 -22.58 6.00
N LYS A 84 -13.30 -23.35 6.57
CA LYS A 84 -13.05 -24.29 7.68
C LYS A 84 -13.38 -25.74 7.32
N ASN A 85 -13.53 -26.05 6.03
CA ASN A 85 -13.92 -27.37 5.55
C ASN A 85 -15.19 -27.91 6.24
N LEU A 86 -16.15 -27.03 6.49
CA LEU A 86 -17.41 -27.38 7.12
C LEU A 86 -18.38 -27.91 6.07
N VAL A 87 -19.01 -29.05 6.38
CA VAL A 87 -19.98 -29.71 5.51
C VAL A 87 -21.38 -29.29 5.95
N ALA A 88 -22.06 -28.54 5.08
CA ALA A 88 -23.44 -28.12 5.28
C ALA A 88 -24.39 -29.33 5.29
N GLN A 89 -25.32 -29.33 6.24
CA GLN A 89 -26.44 -30.26 6.36
C GLN A 89 -27.74 -29.44 6.36
N PRO A 90 -28.31 -29.14 5.18
CA PRO A 90 -29.51 -28.30 5.07
C PRO A 90 -30.70 -28.87 5.84
N GLN A 91 -31.39 -28.01 6.60
CA GLN A 91 -32.59 -28.35 7.34
C GLN A 91 -33.71 -27.33 7.07
N ASP A 92 -34.95 -27.80 7.01
CA ASP A 92 -36.14 -26.95 6.86
C ASP A 92 -36.63 -26.37 8.21
N GLN A 93 -36.19 -26.96 9.32
CA GLN A 93 -36.63 -26.61 10.69
C GLN A 93 -35.43 -26.69 11.65
N LEU A 94 -35.54 -26.03 12.80
CA LEU A 94 -34.53 -26.12 13.85
C LEU A 94 -34.57 -27.50 14.52
N GLN A 95 -33.42 -28.16 14.60
CA GLN A 95 -33.22 -29.32 15.44
C GLN A 95 -32.41 -28.93 16.67
N GLU A 96 -32.86 -29.34 17.85
CA GLU A 96 -32.17 -29.12 19.13
C GLU A 96 -31.29 -30.33 19.44
N THR A 97 -30.33 -30.60 18.56
CA THR A 97 -29.38 -31.70 18.74
C THR A 97 -28.15 -31.18 19.49
N PRO A 98 -27.89 -31.62 20.73
CA PRO A 98 -26.70 -31.21 21.46
C PRO A 98 -25.43 -31.61 20.71
N ARG A 99 -24.31 -30.91 20.99
CA ARG A 99 -22.99 -31.24 20.42
C ARG A 99 -22.97 -31.19 18.89
N GLN A 100 -23.67 -30.23 18.33
CA GLN A 100 -23.61 -29.90 16.90
C GLN A 100 -23.38 -28.41 16.71
N THR A 101 -22.80 -28.04 15.57
CA THR A 101 -22.74 -26.67 15.12
C THR A 101 -23.92 -26.41 14.19
N ARG A 102 -24.55 -25.24 14.33
CA ARG A 102 -25.66 -24.80 13.48
C ARG A 102 -25.40 -23.40 12.96
N VAL A 103 -25.65 -23.17 11.67
CA VAL A 103 -25.58 -21.86 11.02
C VAL A 103 -26.97 -21.47 10.53
N LEU A 104 -27.44 -20.30 10.97
CA LEU A 104 -28.77 -19.78 10.70
C LEU A 104 -28.65 -18.49 9.89
N VAL A 105 -29.37 -18.39 8.77
CA VAL A 105 -29.41 -17.19 7.92
C VAL A 105 -30.86 -16.81 7.63
N GLY A 106 -31.27 -15.63 8.08
CA GLY A 106 -32.65 -15.16 7.96
C GLY A 106 -32.79 -13.69 7.63
N ILE A 107 -34.04 -13.24 7.53
CA ILE A 107 -34.42 -11.85 7.30
C ILE A 107 -35.34 -11.38 8.43
N HIS A 108 -35.01 -10.24 9.04
CA HIS A 108 -35.80 -9.66 10.12
C HIS A 108 -37.23 -9.31 9.66
N GLY A 109 -38.21 -9.72 10.47
CA GLY A 109 -39.62 -9.48 10.18
C GLY A 109 -40.23 -10.40 9.12
N SER A 110 -39.49 -11.44 8.67
CA SER A 110 -40.01 -12.45 7.74
C SER A 110 -41.06 -13.36 8.39
N GLY A 111 -41.06 -13.47 9.72
CA GLY A 111 -41.82 -14.49 10.46
C GLY A 111 -41.35 -15.92 10.19
N GLY A 112 -40.21 -16.09 9.52
CA GLY A 112 -39.58 -17.36 9.24
C GLY A 112 -38.94 -18.00 10.47
N VAL A 113 -38.36 -19.19 10.25
CA VAL A 113 -37.80 -20.03 11.32
C VAL A 113 -36.66 -19.34 12.05
N VAL A 114 -35.81 -18.58 11.34
CA VAL A 114 -34.66 -17.89 11.92
C VAL A 114 -35.12 -16.61 12.64
N ASP A 115 -35.97 -15.81 12.02
CA ASP A 115 -36.54 -14.59 12.62
C ASP A 115 -37.28 -14.89 13.94
N ALA A 116 -38.15 -15.92 13.94
CA ALA A 116 -38.86 -16.37 15.14
C ALA A 116 -37.90 -16.88 16.24
N TYR A 117 -36.80 -17.53 15.86
CA TYR A 117 -35.79 -17.99 16.81
C TYR A 117 -35.04 -16.83 17.48
N VAL A 118 -34.68 -15.80 16.71
CA VAL A 118 -34.08 -14.57 17.27
C VAL A 118 -35.03 -13.92 18.28
N GLN A 119 -36.31 -13.78 17.94
CA GLN A 119 -37.31 -13.24 18.87
C GLN A 119 -37.40 -14.06 20.16
N LYS A 120 -37.36 -15.39 20.07
CA LYS A 120 -37.34 -16.29 21.23
C LYS A 120 -36.10 -16.09 22.09
N LEU A 121 -34.91 -15.95 21.49
CA LEU A 121 -33.66 -15.69 22.23
C LEU A 121 -33.69 -14.33 22.95
N VAL A 122 -34.22 -13.30 22.29
CA VAL A 122 -34.38 -11.96 22.87
C VAL A 122 -35.35 -11.98 24.05
N GLN A 123 -36.52 -12.60 23.89
CA GLN A 123 -37.51 -12.75 24.97
C GLN A 123 -36.95 -13.54 26.17
N ALA A 124 -36.06 -14.51 25.92
CA ALA A 124 -35.39 -15.28 26.95
C ALA A 124 -34.17 -14.57 27.57
N GLY A 125 -33.80 -13.37 27.10
CA GLY A 125 -32.61 -12.64 27.57
C GLY A 125 -31.28 -13.30 27.19
N LYS A 126 -31.28 -14.22 26.21
CA LYS A 126 -30.08 -14.94 25.73
C LYS A 126 -29.37 -14.21 24.59
N LEU A 127 -30.02 -13.23 23.98
CA LEU A 127 -29.51 -12.37 22.93
C LEU A 127 -30.10 -10.98 23.13
N SER A 128 -29.32 -9.92 22.93
CA SER A 128 -29.82 -8.54 22.96
C SER A 128 -29.16 -7.72 21.87
N TYR A 129 -29.92 -6.82 21.27
CA TYR A 129 -29.45 -5.83 20.33
C TYR A 129 -30.21 -4.51 20.53
N ASP A 130 -29.66 -3.43 20.00
CA ASP A 130 -30.13 -2.06 20.21
C ASP A 130 -31.49 -1.85 19.53
N GLU A 131 -32.39 -1.14 20.20
CA GLU A 131 -33.71 -0.79 19.64
C GLU A 131 -33.54 0.04 18.37
N GLY A 132 -34.27 -0.31 17.31
CA GLY A 132 -34.17 0.37 16.02
C GLY A 132 -32.97 -0.02 15.15
N LEU A 133 -32.21 -1.08 15.49
CA LEU A 133 -31.12 -1.61 14.65
C LEU A 133 -31.59 -1.80 13.20
N PHE A 134 -32.71 -2.50 13.00
CA PHE A 134 -33.23 -2.81 11.66
C PHE A 134 -33.89 -1.62 10.94
N ASP A 135 -33.98 -0.45 11.58
CA ASP A 135 -34.36 0.80 10.92
C ASP A 135 -33.18 1.44 10.18
N LYS A 136 -31.94 1.04 10.49
CA LYS A 136 -30.72 1.52 9.85
C LYS A 136 -30.51 0.90 8.45
N THR A 137 -29.72 1.60 7.65
CA THR A 137 -29.33 1.18 6.29
C THR A 137 -28.57 -0.15 6.33
N ASP A 138 -28.96 -1.12 5.51
CA ASP A 138 -28.23 -2.38 5.33
C ASP A 138 -27.94 -3.16 6.63
N ALA A 139 -28.78 -2.97 7.65
CA ALA A 139 -28.53 -3.46 9.00
C ALA A 139 -28.61 -4.99 9.13
N TYR A 140 -27.69 -5.56 9.91
CA TYR A 140 -27.71 -6.98 10.26
C TYR A 140 -27.25 -7.24 11.71
N LEU A 141 -27.67 -8.39 12.22
CA LEU A 141 -27.23 -8.98 13.47
C LEU A 141 -26.45 -10.25 13.15
N LEU A 142 -25.19 -10.34 13.59
CA LEU A 142 -24.39 -11.56 13.53
C LEU A 142 -24.03 -12.00 14.96
N ALA A 143 -24.26 -13.25 15.32
CA ALA A 143 -23.94 -13.76 16.64
C ALA A 143 -23.31 -15.15 16.61
N SER A 144 -22.32 -15.35 17.48
CA SER A 144 -21.71 -16.64 17.83
C SER A 144 -22.14 -16.98 19.25
N ILE A 145 -23.00 -17.99 19.40
CA ILE A 145 -23.69 -18.31 20.66
C ILE A 145 -23.39 -19.76 21.05
N PRO A 146 -22.71 -20.03 22.17
CA PRO A 146 -22.47 -21.39 22.62
C PRO A 146 -23.78 -22.05 23.10
N GLY A 147 -23.97 -23.32 22.73
CA GLY A 147 -25.15 -24.12 23.07
C GLY A 147 -25.06 -24.81 24.43
N GLY A 148 -23.85 -24.93 24.97
CA GLY A 148 -23.59 -25.71 26.18
C GLY A 148 -23.82 -27.21 25.96
N ASN A 149 -24.19 -27.94 27.01
CA ASN A 149 -24.34 -29.40 26.94
C ASN A 149 -25.66 -29.87 26.33
N ASP A 150 -26.66 -29.00 26.24
CA ASP A 150 -28.06 -29.37 25.96
C ASP A 150 -28.62 -28.77 24.66
N ALA A 151 -27.84 -27.94 23.95
CA ALA A 151 -28.26 -27.29 22.71
C ALA A 151 -27.08 -27.19 21.72
N PRO A 152 -27.34 -27.00 20.42
CA PRO A 152 -26.28 -26.79 19.43
C PRO A 152 -25.62 -25.41 19.58
N ASP A 153 -24.31 -25.35 19.36
CA ASP A 153 -23.57 -24.10 19.19
C ASP A 153 -24.06 -23.42 17.90
N THR A 154 -24.42 -22.14 18.00
CA THR A 154 -25.16 -21.44 16.94
C THR A 154 -24.38 -20.24 16.42
N LEU A 155 -24.12 -20.24 15.12
CA LEU A 155 -23.83 -19.04 14.33
C LEU A 155 -25.12 -18.53 13.70
N LEU A 156 -25.40 -17.25 13.87
CA LEU A 156 -26.66 -16.64 13.46
C LEU A 156 -26.38 -15.37 12.67
N VAL A 157 -26.98 -15.24 11.48
CA VAL A 157 -27.05 -14.01 10.70
C VAL A 157 -28.52 -13.67 10.45
N LEU A 158 -28.96 -12.50 10.91
CA LEU A 158 -30.27 -11.94 10.63
C LEU A 158 -30.11 -10.56 9.99
N GLY A 159 -30.38 -10.43 8.70
CA GLY A 159 -30.30 -9.16 7.97
C GLY A 159 -31.66 -8.47 7.88
N ARG A 160 -31.68 -7.14 7.70
CA ARG A 160 -32.89 -6.38 7.36
C ARG A 160 -33.56 -6.88 6.07
N ASN A 161 -32.75 -7.33 5.12
CA ASN A 161 -33.12 -7.92 3.83
C ASN A 161 -31.98 -8.86 3.39
N THR A 162 -32.12 -9.53 2.24
CA THR A 162 -31.10 -10.47 1.75
C THR A 162 -29.73 -9.82 1.49
N ASP A 163 -29.66 -8.54 1.08
CA ASP A 163 -28.38 -7.85 0.91
C ASP A 163 -27.66 -7.70 2.26
N ALA A 164 -28.41 -7.34 3.32
CA ALA A 164 -27.86 -7.22 4.66
C ALA A 164 -27.42 -8.58 5.24
N SER A 165 -28.15 -9.67 4.95
CA SER A 165 -27.71 -11.03 5.30
C SER A 165 -26.42 -11.42 4.57
N PHE A 166 -26.24 -11.01 3.31
CA PHE A 166 -24.98 -11.16 2.57
C PHE A 166 -23.83 -10.40 3.24
N TYR A 167 -24.06 -9.18 3.72
CA TYR A 167 -23.04 -8.41 4.45
C TYR A 167 -22.68 -9.07 5.80
N GLY A 168 -23.65 -9.63 6.52
CA GLY A 168 -23.40 -10.37 7.76
C GLY A 168 -22.56 -11.62 7.53
N LEU A 169 -22.81 -12.38 6.46
CA LEU A 169 -21.96 -13.50 6.05
C LEU A 169 -20.57 -13.05 5.59
N THR A 170 -20.46 -11.86 4.99
CA THR A 170 -19.16 -11.27 4.61
C THR A 170 -18.32 -10.91 5.83
N THR A 171 -18.93 -10.42 6.91
CA THR A 171 -18.23 -10.27 8.20
C THR A 171 -17.79 -11.62 8.76
N LEU A 172 -18.66 -12.64 8.70
CA LEU A 172 -18.31 -14.00 9.16
C LEU A 172 -17.17 -14.62 8.33
N PHE A 173 -17.12 -14.36 7.02
CA PHE A 173 -16.04 -14.78 6.13
C PHE A 173 -14.68 -14.28 6.65
N GLN A 174 -14.56 -12.99 6.98
CA GLN A 174 -13.32 -12.41 7.51
C GLN A 174 -12.97 -12.94 8.90
N ILE A 175 -13.96 -13.20 9.75
CA ILE A 175 -13.73 -13.82 11.07
C ILE A 175 -13.15 -15.23 10.88
N PHE A 176 -13.72 -16.04 10.00
CA PHE A 176 -13.25 -17.40 9.77
C PHE A 176 -11.82 -17.45 9.21
N GLN A 177 -11.38 -16.46 8.42
CA GLN A 177 -9.99 -16.36 7.99
C GLN A 177 -8.99 -16.20 9.15
N GLN A 178 -9.44 -15.67 10.30
CA GLN A 178 -8.60 -15.39 11.48
C GLN A 178 -8.65 -16.48 12.55
N VAL A 179 -9.64 -17.36 12.51
CA VAL A 179 -9.77 -18.46 13.47
C VAL A 179 -8.58 -19.41 13.33
N ASN A 180 -7.71 -19.46 14.34
CA ASN A 180 -6.64 -20.45 14.43
C ASN A 180 -7.21 -21.78 14.95
N GLY A 181 -7.12 -22.84 14.14
CA GLY A 181 -7.81 -24.09 14.40
C GLY A 181 -9.30 -23.99 14.10
N LEU A 182 -10.13 -24.42 15.07
CA LEU A 182 -11.59 -24.47 14.97
C LEU A 182 -12.29 -23.75 16.13
N THR A 183 -11.53 -23.20 17.07
CA THR A 183 -12.07 -22.48 18.24
C THR A 183 -12.53 -21.07 17.86
N LEU A 184 -13.82 -20.80 18.05
CA LEU A 184 -14.47 -19.54 17.77
C LEU A 184 -14.88 -18.84 19.08
N GLU A 185 -14.54 -17.56 19.20
CA GLU A 185 -15.04 -16.69 20.26
C GLU A 185 -16.56 -16.49 20.19
N SER A 186 -17.20 -16.34 21.35
CA SER A 186 -18.60 -15.95 21.48
C SER A 186 -18.74 -14.44 21.35
N PHE A 187 -19.65 -13.97 20.50
CA PHE A 187 -19.83 -12.54 20.26
C PHE A 187 -21.22 -12.20 19.72
N VAL A 188 -21.57 -10.92 19.82
CA VAL A 188 -22.72 -10.30 19.15
C VAL A 188 -22.25 -9.07 18.39
N CYS A 189 -22.40 -9.09 17.07
CA CYS A 189 -22.14 -8.00 16.15
C CYS A 189 -23.47 -7.38 15.71
N GLN A 190 -23.59 -6.07 15.89
CA GLN A 190 -24.72 -5.28 15.41
C GLN A 190 -24.15 -4.24 14.46
N ASP A 191 -24.52 -4.31 13.19
CA ASP A 191 -23.81 -3.54 12.17
C ASP A 191 -24.75 -3.02 11.09
N PHE A 192 -24.40 -1.88 10.52
CA PHE A 192 -25.16 -1.16 9.50
C PHE A 192 -24.27 -0.12 8.81
N ALA A 193 -24.71 0.39 7.67
CA ALA A 193 -23.96 1.41 6.92
C ALA A 193 -24.40 2.84 7.29
N ASP A 194 -23.45 3.75 7.47
CA ASP A 194 -23.71 5.19 7.67
C ASP A 194 -24.09 5.91 6.36
N VAL A 195 -23.57 5.44 5.22
CA VAL A 195 -23.84 6.01 3.89
C VAL A 195 -24.60 5.01 3.01
N VAL A 196 -25.65 5.47 2.35
CA VAL A 196 -26.60 4.60 1.62
C VAL A 196 -26.02 4.00 0.34
N SER A 197 -25.39 4.81 -0.51
CA SER A 197 -24.77 4.34 -1.76
C SER A 197 -23.26 4.47 -1.69
N ARG A 198 -22.54 3.38 -1.98
CA ARG A 198 -21.10 3.23 -1.70
C ARG A 198 -20.44 2.48 -2.84
N GLY A 199 -19.44 3.07 -3.47
CA GLY A 199 -18.93 2.47 -4.69
C GLY A 199 -17.79 3.19 -5.39
N PHE A 200 -17.63 2.87 -6.67
CA PHE A 200 -16.64 3.49 -7.54
C PHE A 200 -17.24 3.75 -8.92
N ILE A 201 -16.73 4.77 -9.60
CA ILE A 201 -17.11 5.14 -10.96
C ILE A 201 -15.91 5.00 -11.88
N GLU A 202 -16.06 4.33 -13.01
CA GLU A 202 -15.06 4.40 -14.08
C GLU A 202 -15.29 5.70 -14.87
N GLY A 203 -14.87 6.83 -14.31
CA GLY A 203 -15.16 8.17 -14.82
C GLY A 203 -13.95 8.95 -15.31
N TYR A 204 -12.76 8.34 -15.30
CA TYR A 204 -11.49 8.94 -15.68
C TYR A 204 -11.26 8.93 -17.21
N TYR A 205 -10.26 9.70 -17.65
CA TYR A 205 -9.75 9.81 -19.00
C TYR A 205 -8.46 8.99 -19.19
N GLY A 206 -8.59 7.76 -19.66
CA GLY A 206 -7.45 6.88 -19.94
C GLY A 206 -7.87 5.56 -20.55
N ASN A 207 -6.97 4.56 -20.54
CA ASN A 207 -7.32 3.25 -21.04
C ASN A 207 -8.50 2.69 -20.24
N PRO A 208 -9.64 2.36 -20.87
CA PRO A 208 -10.78 1.82 -20.15
C PRO A 208 -10.43 0.45 -19.57
N TRP A 209 -11.05 0.12 -18.45
CA TRP A 209 -10.91 -1.20 -17.86
C TRP A 209 -11.50 -2.26 -18.79
N THR A 210 -10.87 -3.44 -18.79
CA THR A 210 -11.45 -4.60 -19.48
C THR A 210 -12.70 -5.10 -18.74
N THR A 211 -13.57 -5.84 -19.42
CA THR A 211 -14.69 -6.54 -18.75
C THR A 211 -14.22 -7.38 -17.56
N LYS A 212 -13.08 -8.07 -17.69
CA LYS A 212 -12.48 -8.89 -16.63
C LYS A 212 -12.15 -8.03 -15.40
N ASN A 213 -11.49 -6.90 -15.60
CA ASN A 213 -11.12 -5.99 -14.50
C ASN A 213 -12.37 -5.49 -13.76
N ARG A 214 -13.43 -5.12 -14.48
CA ARG A 214 -14.70 -4.63 -13.89
C ARG A 214 -15.40 -5.71 -13.08
N VAL A 215 -15.46 -6.94 -13.61
CA VAL A 215 -16.02 -8.11 -12.92
C VAL A 215 -15.23 -8.42 -11.65
N ASN A 216 -13.90 -8.44 -11.72
CA ASN A 216 -13.03 -8.67 -10.58
C ASN A 216 -13.24 -7.62 -9.48
N LEU A 217 -13.30 -6.33 -9.85
CA LEU A 217 -13.53 -5.25 -8.89
C LEU A 217 -14.90 -5.32 -8.21
N MET A 218 -15.96 -5.71 -8.92
CA MET A 218 -17.28 -5.92 -8.31
C MET A 218 -17.27 -7.10 -7.33
N HIS A 219 -16.72 -8.25 -7.73
CA HIS A 219 -16.59 -9.40 -6.82
C HIS A 219 -15.78 -9.07 -5.57
N TRP A 220 -14.62 -8.44 -5.75
CA TRP A 220 -13.77 -7.99 -4.66
C TRP A 220 -14.49 -6.96 -3.76
N GLY A 221 -15.15 -5.95 -4.34
CA GLY A 221 -15.91 -4.95 -3.59
C GLY A 221 -17.06 -5.52 -2.75
N GLY A 222 -17.60 -6.67 -3.15
CA GLY A 222 -18.62 -7.41 -2.39
C GLY A 222 -18.10 -7.94 -1.05
N TYR A 223 -16.79 -8.24 -0.94
CA TYR A 223 -16.16 -8.59 0.35
C TYR A 223 -16.03 -7.40 1.30
N TYR A 224 -16.29 -6.18 0.83
CA TYR A 224 -16.18 -4.95 1.61
C TYR A 224 -17.48 -4.13 1.60
N LYS A 225 -18.62 -4.80 1.36
CA LYS A 225 -19.97 -4.24 1.54
C LYS A 225 -20.25 -2.98 0.69
N LEU A 226 -19.52 -2.82 -0.41
CA LEU A 226 -19.86 -1.86 -1.46
C LEU A 226 -21.15 -2.30 -2.16
N ASN A 227 -21.87 -1.36 -2.76
CA ASN A 227 -23.16 -1.67 -3.40
C ASN A 227 -23.36 -1.06 -4.79
N ALA A 228 -22.37 -0.32 -5.31
CA ALA A 228 -22.44 0.29 -6.64
C ALA A 228 -21.09 0.30 -7.37
N TYR A 229 -21.11 -0.08 -8.65
CA TYR A 229 -20.10 0.27 -9.64
C TYR A 229 -20.78 1.06 -10.76
N VAL A 230 -20.39 2.32 -10.94
CA VAL A 230 -20.97 3.20 -11.96
C VAL A 230 -20.17 3.11 -13.25
N TYR A 231 -20.80 2.54 -14.28
CA TYR A 231 -20.22 2.42 -15.61
C TYR A 231 -20.36 3.73 -16.37
N ALA A 232 -19.26 4.49 -16.47
CA ALA A 232 -19.21 5.75 -17.21
C ALA A 232 -17.90 5.95 -18.02
N PRO A 233 -17.30 4.91 -18.65
CA PRO A 233 -16.00 5.03 -19.32
C PRO A 233 -16.11 5.96 -20.51
N LYS A 234 -15.38 7.08 -20.47
CA LYS A 234 -15.51 8.19 -21.45
C LYS A 234 -15.29 7.77 -22.92
N ASP A 235 -14.58 6.68 -23.14
CA ASP A 235 -14.26 6.12 -24.45
C ASP A 235 -15.33 5.15 -25.02
N ASP A 236 -16.40 4.81 -24.27
CA ASP A 236 -17.54 4.08 -24.83
C ASP A 236 -18.51 5.05 -25.55
N PRO A 237 -18.54 5.10 -26.89
CA PRO A 237 -19.40 6.05 -27.59
C PRO A 237 -20.88 5.83 -27.28
N LYS A 238 -21.32 4.59 -27.04
CA LYS A 238 -22.72 4.22 -26.82
C LYS A 238 -23.25 4.63 -25.44
N HIS A 239 -22.40 5.03 -24.50
CA HIS A 239 -22.83 5.63 -23.25
C HIS A 239 -22.94 7.17 -23.33
N ARG A 240 -22.35 7.81 -24.36
CA ARG A 240 -22.19 9.28 -24.44
C ARG A 240 -22.48 9.88 -25.82
N THR A 241 -21.59 9.65 -26.79
CA THR A 241 -21.64 10.34 -28.10
C THR A 241 -22.69 9.76 -29.05
N ASP A 242 -22.84 8.43 -29.03
CA ASP A 242 -23.81 7.63 -29.80
C ASP A 242 -24.86 7.01 -28.86
N TRP A 243 -25.30 7.76 -27.85
CA TRP A 243 -26.15 7.26 -26.76
C TRP A 243 -27.48 6.63 -27.20
N ARG A 244 -27.97 7.00 -28.39
CA ARG A 244 -29.20 6.44 -29.00
C ARG A 244 -29.00 5.06 -29.59
N ASP A 245 -27.79 4.75 -30.02
CA ASP A 245 -27.49 3.50 -30.68
C ASP A 245 -27.51 2.38 -29.65
N LEU A 246 -28.27 1.32 -29.90
CA LEU A 246 -28.29 0.14 -29.04
C LEU A 246 -26.95 -0.61 -29.13
N TYR A 247 -26.60 -1.30 -28.05
CA TYR A 247 -25.52 -2.27 -28.11
C TYR A 247 -25.94 -3.44 -29.03
N THR A 248 -24.97 -4.00 -29.73
CA THR A 248 -25.13 -5.23 -30.51
C THR A 248 -25.26 -6.41 -29.55
N ASP A 249 -25.77 -7.54 -30.03
CA ASP A 249 -25.91 -8.74 -29.21
C ASP A 249 -24.56 -9.22 -28.62
N SER A 250 -23.46 -9.08 -29.36
CA SER A 250 -22.11 -9.39 -28.86
C SER A 250 -21.67 -8.41 -27.77
N GLU A 251 -21.88 -7.10 -27.93
CA GLU A 251 -21.57 -6.15 -26.84
C GLU A 251 -22.42 -6.43 -25.57
N ILE A 252 -23.68 -6.84 -25.74
CA ILE A 252 -24.51 -7.29 -24.60
C ILE A 252 -23.92 -8.53 -23.94
N GLN A 253 -23.62 -9.58 -24.72
CA GLN A 253 -23.18 -10.88 -24.20
C GLN A 253 -21.77 -10.85 -23.62
N ASP A 254 -20.85 -10.10 -24.25
CA ASP A 254 -19.42 -10.11 -23.94
C ASP A 254 -19.01 -8.98 -22.99
N GLN A 255 -19.83 -7.93 -22.86
CA GLN A 255 -19.51 -6.77 -22.04
C GLN A 255 -20.56 -6.52 -20.94
N LEU A 256 -21.83 -6.25 -21.28
CA LEU A 256 -22.79 -5.77 -20.26
C LEU A 256 -23.35 -6.88 -19.37
N ALA A 257 -23.77 -8.01 -19.94
CA ALA A 257 -24.39 -9.10 -19.18
C ALA A 257 -23.45 -9.75 -18.14
N PRO A 258 -22.16 -9.99 -18.45
CA PRO A 258 -21.20 -10.50 -17.44
C PRO A 258 -21.02 -9.53 -16.27
N GLN A 259 -20.98 -8.24 -16.54
CA GLN A 259 -20.85 -7.20 -15.51
C GLN A 259 -22.11 -7.09 -14.66
N ALA A 260 -23.29 -7.10 -15.28
CA ALA A 260 -24.56 -7.11 -14.56
C ALA A 260 -24.68 -8.34 -13.65
N LYS A 261 -24.31 -9.52 -14.14
CA LYS A 261 -24.27 -10.75 -13.35
C LYS A 261 -23.32 -10.62 -12.16
N ALA A 262 -22.09 -10.16 -12.38
CA ALA A 262 -21.10 -9.97 -11.31
C ALA A 262 -21.59 -8.96 -10.26
N GLY A 263 -22.20 -7.86 -10.69
CA GLY A 263 -22.70 -6.84 -9.78
C GLY A 263 -23.92 -7.28 -8.96
N ASN A 264 -24.79 -8.12 -9.52
CA ASN A 264 -25.88 -8.74 -8.77
C ASN A 264 -25.32 -9.77 -7.76
N ALA A 265 -24.43 -10.66 -8.20
CA ALA A 265 -23.86 -11.72 -7.35
C ALA A 265 -23.02 -11.22 -6.17
N SER A 266 -22.33 -10.09 -6.36
CA SER A 266 -21.49 -9.47 -5.33
C SER A 266 -22.21 -8.41 -4.49
N LYS A 267 -23.46 -8.09 -4.83
CA LYS A 267 -24.23 -6.92 -4.35
C LYS A 267 -23.64 -5.56 -4.73
N VAL A 268 -22.47 -5.50 -5.39
CA VAL A 268 -21.87 -4.29 -5.99
C VAL A 268 -22.49 -4.02 -7.35
N ARG A 269 -23.68 -3.44 -7.37
CA ARG A 269 -24.51 -3.37 -8.57
C ARG A 269 -23.83 -2.62 -9.71
N PHE A 270 -23.89 -3.21 -10.89
CA PHE A 270 -23.55 -2.51 -12.12
C PHE A 270 -24.61 -1.44 -12.40
N VAL A 271 -24.24 -0.17 -12.19
CA VAL A 271 -25.07 1.00 -12.46
C VAL A 271 -24.75 1.52 -13.86
N TYR A 272 -25.69 1.37 -14.79
CA TYR A 272 -25.47 1.82 -16.16
C TYR A 272 -25.71 3.34 -16.28
N ALA A 273 -24.65 4.09 -16.57
CA ALA A 273 -24.73 5.54 -16.73
C ALA A 273 -24.85 5.96 -18.19
N LEU A 274 -25.81 6.83 -18.48
CA LEU A 274 -26.05 7.38 -19.82
C LEU A 274 -25.85 8.90 -19.78
N ALA A 275 -25.05 9.43 -20.71
CA ALA A 275 -24.68 10.84 -20.79
C ALA A 275 -25.23 11.51 -22.09
N PRO A 276 -26.56 11.70 -22.21
CA PRO A 276 -27.20 12.05 -23.49
C PRO A 276 -27.13 13.55 -23.86
N PHE A 277 -26.47 14.38 -23.05
CA PHE A 277 -26.54 15.85 -23.18
C PHE A 277 -25.33 16.51 -23.85
N HIS A 278 -24.27 15.75 -24.11
CA HIS A 278 -22.98 16.26 -24.59
C HIS A 278 -23.06 16.89 -26.01
N ASP A 279 -22.52 18.11 -26.18
CA ASP A 279 -22.72 18.97 -27.38
C ASP A 279 -21.44 19.68 -27.85
N SER A 280 -20.29 18.99 -27.90
CA SER A 280 -19.00 19.68 -28.07
C SER A 280 -18.51 19.91 -29.52
N ASP A 281 -19.17 19.40 -30.57
CA ASP A 281 -18.66 19.53 -31.95
C ASP A 281 -19.70 19.50 -33.10
N GLY A 282 -21.00 19.57 -32.82
CA GLY A 282 -22.06 19.64 -33.85
C GLY A 282 -22.26 18.38 -34.71
N ALA A 283 -21.37 17.39 -34.60
CA ALA A 283 -21.53 16.06 -35.20
C ALA A 283 -22.41 15.13 -34.36
N ARG A 284 -22.61 15.50 -33.08
CA ARG A 284 -23.30 14.70 -32.06
C ARG A 284 -24.77 15.10 -31.93
N ARG A 285 -25.61 14.17 -31.46
CA ARG A 285 -27.07 14.33 -31.36
C ARG A 285 -27.52 14.42 -29.90
N PRO A 286 -27.33 15.57 -29.20
CA PRO A 286 -27.74 15.72 -27.81
C PRO A 286 -29.26 15.54 -27.67
N PHE A 287 -29.71 15.25 -26.47
CA PHE A 287 -31.12 15.23 -26.10
C PHE A 287 -31.78 16.59 -26.43
N ARG A 288 -32.92 16.58 -27.11
CA ARG A 288 -33.56 17.77 -27.67
C ARG A 288 -34.72 18.24 -26.82
N PHE A 289 -34.66 19.52 -26.45
CA PHE A 289 -35.68 20.22 -25.66
C PHE A 289 -36.45 21.29 -26.46
N ASN A 290 -36.25 21.34 -27.78
CA ASN A 290 -36.78 22.41 -28.64
C ASN A 290 -38.25 22.24 -29.06
N SER A 291 -38.84 21.05 -28.88
CA SER A 291 -40.26 20.79 -29.12
C SER A 291 -40.72 19.52 -28.40
N GLU A 292 -42.02 19.40 -28.14
CA GLU A 292 -42.60 18.21 -27.49
C GLU A 292 -42.37 16.93 -28.29
N ALA A 293 -42.52 16.99 -29.62
CA ALA A 293 -42.30 15.83 -30.48
C ALA A 293 -40.85 15.32 -30.41
N ASN A 294 -39.87 16.23 -30.39
CA ASN A 294 -38.46 15.85 -30.25
C ASN A 294 -38.16 15.31 -28.84
N TYR A 295 -38.73 15.92 -27.79
CA TYR A 295 -38.59 15.44 -26.42
C TYR A 295 -39.08 14.00 -26.29
N GLN A 296 -40.30 13.71 -26.76
CA GLN A 296 -40.89 12.37 -26.66
C GLN A 296 -40.11 11.32 -27.46
N ALA A 297 -39.65 11.67 -28.68
CA ALA A 297 -38.80 10.78 -29.48
C ALA A 297 -37.48 10.46 -28.75
N ASP A 298 -36.86 11.48 -28.14
CA ASP A 298 -35.59 11.31 -27.43
C ASP A 298 -35.75 10.55 -26.11
N LEU A 299 -36.86 10.78 -25.40
CA LEU A 299 -37.21 10.03 -24.20
C LEU A 299 -37.47 8.54 -24.53
N GLN A 300 -38.07 8.25 -25.68
CA GLN A 300 -38.27 6.87 -26.15
C GLN A 300 -36.94 6.18 -26.42
N ASP A 301 -36.01 6.82 -27.12
CA ASP A 301 -34.66 6.28 -27.36
C ASP A 301 -33.92 6.04 -26.03
N LEU A 302 -34.00 6.99 -25.10
CA LEU A 302 -33.39 6.90 -23.77
C LEU A 302 -33.92 5.70 -22.98
N LYS A 303 -35.25 5.53 -22.95
CA LYS A 303 -35.90 4.39 -22.30
C LYS A 303 -35.57 3.07 -23.00
N ALA A 304 -35.51 3.04 -24.33
CA ALA A 304 -35.13 1.85 -25.09
C ALA A 304 -33.71 1.39 -24.75
N LYS A 305 -32.77 2.33 -24.66
CA LYS A 305 -31.39 2.07 -24.26
C LYS A 305 -31.28 1.49 -22.84
N TYR A 306 -31.89 2.15 -21.84
CA TYR A 306 -31.90 1.62 -20.48
C TYR A 306 -32.62 0.26 -20.39
N LYS A 307 -33.71 0.08 -21.13
CA LYS A 307 -34.42 -1.20 -21.17
C LYS A 307 -33.52 -2.31 -21.70
N GLN A 308 -32.75 -2.07 -22.75
CA GLN A 308 -31.80 -3.05 -23.29
C GLN A 308 -30.83 -3.54 -22.22
N THR A 309 -30.26 -2.63 -21.42
CA THR A 309 -29.33 -3.01 -20.36
C THR A 309 -30.04 -3.69 -19.20
N ILE A 310 -31.25 -3.25 -18.83
CA ILE A 310 -32.06 -3.89 -17.77
C ILE A 310 -32.44 -5.33 -18.16
N ASP A 311 -32.82 -5.54 -19.42
CA ASP A 311 -33.09 -6.87 -19.97
C ASP A 311 -31.82 -7.75 -19.96
N ALA A 312 -30.63 -7.16 -20.08
CA ALA A 312 -29.34 -7.83 -19.93
C ALA A 312 -28.90 -8.08 -18.47
N GLY A 313 -29.72 -7.69 -17.49
CA GLY A 313 -29.47 -7.95 -16.06
C GLY A 313 -29.14 -6.72 -15.22
N VAL A 314 -29.01 -5.53 -15.81
CA VAL A 314 -28.76 -4.28 -15.05
C VAL A 314 -29.93 -3.98 -14.12
N ARG A 315 -29.64 -3.49 -12.91
CA ARG A 315 -30.65 -3.22 -11.88
C ARG A 315 -30.57 -1.82 -11.27
N GLN A 316 -29.76 -0.93 -11.83
CA GLN A 316 -29.73 0.48 -11.42
C GLN A 316 -29.25 1.34 -12.60
N ILE A 317 -29.74 2.58 -12.69
CA ILE A 317 -29.43 3.51 -13.77
C ILE A 317 -28.86 4.83 -13.23
N ALA A 318 -28.07 5.50 -14.06
CA ALA A 318 -27.57 6.85 -13.81
C ALA A 318 -27.74 7.74 -15.05
N LEU A 319 -28.07 9.02 -14.84
CA LEU A 319 -28.22 10.04 -15.86
C LEU A 319 -27.14 11.11 -15.66
N LEU A 320 -26.24 11.27 -16.62
CA LEU A 320 -25.12 12.20 -16.49
C LEU A 320 -25.27 13.39 -17.45
N ALA A 321 -25.02 14.59 -16.93
CA ALA A 321 -24.94 15.81 -17.71
C ALA A 321 -23.55 16.49 -17.62
N ASP A 322 -22.56 15.86 -16.99
CA ASP A 322 -21.20 16.37 -16.93
C ASP A 322 -20.65 16.72 -18.33
N ASP A 323 -19.78 17.73 -18.40
CA ASP A 323 -19.15 18.23 -19.62
C ASP A 323 -20.12 18.61 -20.77
N SER A 324 -21.41 18.73 -20.50
CA SER A 324 -22.41 19.19 -21.47
C SER A 324 -22.65 20.69 -21.33
N ARG A 325 -23.23 21.32 -22.36
CA ARG A 325 -23.84 22.64 -22.22
C ARG A 325 -24.91 22.58 -21.13
N ASP A 326 -25.04 23.64 -20.35
CA ASP A 326 -26.18 23.78 -19.43
C ASP A 326 -27.45 24.13 -20.21
N TRP A 327 -28.20 23.09 -20.56
CA TRP A 327 -29.50 23.17 -21.22
C TRP A 327 -30.58 23.83 -20.36
N GLY A 328 -30.45 23.72 -19.03
CA GLY A 328 -31.31 24.37 -18.05
C GLY A 328 -31.29 25.89 -18.16
N LYS A 329 -30.12 26.50 -18.43
CA LYS A 329 -30.02 27.94 -18.73
C LYS A 329 -30.72 28.36 -20.03
N THR A 330 -30.88 27.44 -20.97
CA THR A 330 -31.48 27.74 -22.29
C THR A 330 -32.99 27.55 -22.29
N TYR A 331 -33.48 26.46 -21.68
CA TYR A 331 -34.90 26.06 -21.75
C TYR A 331 -35.60 26.02 -20.39
N GLY A 332 -34.88 26.26 -19.28
CA GLY A 332 -35.38 26.14 -17.91
C GLY A 332 -35.24 24.73 -17.35
N ASN A 333 -34.92 24.60 -16.05
CA ASN A 333 -34.71 23.29 -15.40
C ASN A 333 -35.99 22.44 -15.35
N GLU A 334 -37.18 23.06 -15.25
CA GLU A 334 -38.46 22.34 -15.25
C GLU A 334 -38.79 21.69 -16.60
N ALA A 335 -38.39 22.30 -17.71
CA ALA A 335 -38.60 21.76 -19.05
C ALA A 335 -37.47 20.80 -19.52
N THR A 336 -36.40 20.67 -18.72
CA THR A 336 -35.21 19.90 -19.08
C THR A 336 -34.95 18.76 -18.08
N TYR A 337 -34.00 18.94 -17.17
CA TYR A 337 -33.51 17.89 -16.27
C TYR A 337 -34.60 17.40 -15.32
N LEU A 338 -35.37 18.30 -14.72
CA LEU A 338 -36.43 17.90 -13.79
C LEU A 338 -37.52 17.08 -14.49
N ARG A 339 -37.84 17.42 -15.73
CA ARG A 339 -38.82 16.68 -16.54
C ARG A 339 -38.36 15.24 -16.79
N ILE A 340 -37.13 15.08 -17.27
CA ILE A 340 -36.56 13.76 -17.56
C ILE A 340 -36.49 12.92 -16.28
N LEU A 341 -36.05 13.50 -15.16
CA LEU A 341 -35.94 12.77 -13.89
C LEU A 341 -37.31 12.29 -13.40
N ASN A 342 -38.36 13.11 -13.50
CA ASN A 342 -39.74 12.67 -13.18
C ASN A 342 -40.21 11.53 -14.10
N ASP A 343 -39.99 11.67 -15.42
CA ASP A 343 -40.39 10.67 -16.41
C ASP A 343 -39.64 9.34 -16.24
N LEU A 344 -38.37 9.37 -15.83
CA LEU A 344 -37.57 8.18 -15.50
C LEU A 344 -38.02 7.57 -14.17
N THR A 345 -38.29 8.35 -13.13
CA THR A 345 -38.82 7.85 -11.86
C THR A 345 -40.15 7.12 -12.06
N SER A 346 -41.10 7.71 -12.79
CA SER A 346 -42.37 7.03 -13.10
C SER A 346 -42.16 5.73 -13.88
N TRP A 347 -41.25 5.74 -14.85
CA TRP A 347 -40.96 4.56 -15.66
C TRP A 347 -40.29 3.43 -14.87
N ILE A 348 -39.37 3.73 -13.94
CA ILE A 348 -38.78 2.73 -13.05
C ILE A 348 -39.85 2.09 -12.17
N HIS A 349 -40.77 2.86 -11.60
CA HIS A 349 -41.89 2.32 -10.82
C HIS A 349 -42.80 1.42 -11.68
N GLU A 350 -43.06 1.80 -12.93
CA GLU A 350 -43.80 0.95 -13.88
C GLU A 350 -43.09 -0.39 -14.10
N LEU A 351 -41.76 -0.38 -14.31
CA LEU A 351 -40.96 -1.60 -14.49
C LEU A 351 -40.96 -2.47 -13.23
N GLN A 352 -40.82 -1.89 -12.04
CA GLN A 352 -40.85 -2.61 -10.76
C GLN A 352 -42.20 -3.27 -10.49
N ALA A 353 -43.30 -2.69 -10.98
CA ALA A 353 -44.64 -3.25 -10.85
C ALA A 353 -44.91 -4.42 -11.82
N GLN A 354 -44.08 -4.61 -12.85
CA GLN A 354 -44.24 -5.71 -13.81
C GLN A 354 -43.96 -7.06 -13.17
N LYS A 355 -44.76 -8.06 -13.56
CA LYS A 355 -44.66 -9.43 -13.07
C LYS A 355 -44.60 -10.42 -14.22
N THR A 356 -43.86 -11.51 -13.98
CA THR A 356 -43.88 -12.72 -14.81
C THR A 356 -45.27 -13.38 -14.77
N SER A 357 -45.50 -14.36 -15.66
CA SER A 357 -46.73 -15.18 -15.65
C SER A 357 -46.95 -15.91 -14.33
N GLU A 358 -45.87 -16.19 -13.59
CA GLU A 358 -45.88 -16.85 -12.29
C GLU A 358 -46.07 -15.88 -11.11
N GLY A 359 -46.27 -14.58 -11.38
CA GLY A 359 -46.52 -13.55 -10.37
C GLY A 359 -45.28 -13.02 -9.65
N LYS A 360 -44.07 -13.45 -10.04
CA LYS A 360 -42.79 -12.90 -9.54
C LYS A 360 -42.48 -11.56 -10.21
N ALA A 361 -41.77 -10.67 -9.54
CA ALA A 361 -41.30 -9.41 -10.14
C ALA A 361 -40.49 -9.71 -11.42
N MET A 362 -40.78 -9.00 -12.52
CA MET A 362 -40.11 -9.20 -13.81
C MET A 362 -38.62 -8.80 -13.73
N TYR A 363 -38.33 -7.71 -13.02
CA TYR A 363 -36.97 -7.20 -12.82
C TYR A 363 -36.65 -7.19 -11.32
N GLU A 364 -36.59 -8.39 -10.73
CA GLU A 364 -36.20 -8.56 -9.33
C GLU A 364 -34.86 -7.85 -9.04
N GLY A 365 -34.82 -7.11 -7.94
CA GLY A 365 -33.66 -6.32 -7.53
C GLY A 365 -33.51 -4.95 -8.19
N LEU A 366 -34.40 -4.55 -9.12
CA LEU A 366 -34.34 -3.22 -9.78
C LEU A 366 -34.51 -2.11 -8.74
N LYS A 367 -33.49 -1.27 -8.60
CA LYS A 367 -33.43 -0.20 -7.61
C LYS A 367 -34.24 1.00 -8.06
N ASP A 368 -34.89 1.62 -7.07
CA ASP A 368 -35.62 2.87 -7.24
C ASP A 368 -34.67 4.07 -7.41
N THR A 369 -33.47 4.00 -6.83
CA THR A 369 -32.49 5.09 -6.86
C THR A 369 -31.96 5.39 -8.27
N ILE A 370 -32.03 6.67 -8.67
CA ILE A 370 -31.41 7.20 -9.89
C ILE A 370 -30.26 8.14 -9.51
N LEU A 371 -29.06 7.89 -10.00
CA LEU A 371 -27.96 8.86 -9.85
C LEU A 371 -28.06 9.94 -10.93
N TYR A 372 -27.93 11.21 -10.55
CA TYR A 372 -27.91 12.33 -11.49
C TYR A 372 -26.67 13.20 -11.31
N CYS A 373 -25.83 13.30 -12.36
CA CYS A 373 -24.69 14.22 -12.39
C CYS A 373 -25.08 15.53 -13.10
N PRO A 374 -25.03 16.70 -12.44
CA PRO A 374 -25.42 17.99 -13.02
C PRO A 374 -24.55 18.45 -14.20
N ALA A 375 -25.09 19.38 -14.98
CA ALA A 375 -24.45 19.89 -16.19
C ALA A 375 -23.35 20.93 -15.95
N LEU A 376 -22.40 21.05 -16.89
CA LEU A 376 -21.23 21.93 -16.79
C LEU A 376 -20.54 21.80 -15.41
N TYR A 377 -19.79 22.80 -14.97
CA TYR A 377 -19.21 22.88 -13.63
C TYR A 377 -20.24 23.02 -12.48
N SER A 378 -21.55 22.82 -12.70
CA SER A 378 -22.50 22.85 -11.56
C SER A 378 -22.23 21.72 -10.57
N TYR A 379 -21.66 20.59 -11.01
CA TYR A 379 -21.23 19.49 -10.12
C TYR A 379 -20.08 19.86 -9.17
N THR A 380 -19.32 20.93 -9.47
CA THR A 380 -18.29 21.46 -8.57
C THR A 380 -18.82 22.52 -7.60
N GLY A 381 -20.08 22.94 -7.75
CA GLY A 381 -20.70 23.97 -6.92
C GLY A 381 -21.18 23.46 -5.56
N ALA A 382 -21.90 24.30 -4.81
CA ALA A 382 -22.51 23.94 -3.52
C ALA A 382 -24.00 23.55 -3.66
N GLY A 383 -24.41 23.05 -4.82
CA GLY A 383 -25.81 22.72 -5.13
C GLY A 383 -26.69 23.92 -5.49
N GLU A 384 -27.73 23.68 -6.29
CA GLU A 384 -28.66 24.72 -6.76
C GLU A 384 -30.06 24.55 -6.14
N ALA A 385 -30.74 25.66 -5.85
CA ALA A 385 -32.01 25.65 -5.12
C ALA A 385 -33.14 24.84 -5.75
N TRP A 386 -33.08 24.58 -7.06
CA TRP A 386 -34.10 23.77 -7.74
C TRP A 386 -33.93 22.27 -7.51
N TYR A 387 -32.78 21.81 -6.98
CA TYR A 387 -32.53 20.39 -6.70
C TYR A 387 -33.54 19.80 -5.70
N LYS A 388 -34.11 20.63 -4.82
CA LYS A 388 -35.19 20.23 -3.88
C LYS A 388 -36.49 19.80 -4.55
N LYS A 389 -36.68 20.17 -5.83
CA LYS A 389 -37.85 19.80 -6.62
C LYS A 389 -37.69 18.43 -7.30
N MET A 390 -36.48 17.87 -7.33
CA MET A 390 -36.24 16.56 -7.93
C MET A 390 -37.00 15.46 -7.16
N PRO A 391 -37.40 14.37 -7.84
CA PRO A 391 -37.95 13.20 -7.17
C PRO A 391 -37.07 12.73 -6.00
N PRO A 392 -37.66 12.29 -4.86
CA PRO A 392 -36.89 11.87 -3.68
C PRO A 392 -35.89 10.73 -3.95
N ASN A 393 -36.17 9.86 -4.92
CA ASN A 393 -35.31 8.73 -5.31
C ASN A 393 -34.07 9.14 -6.15
N VAL A 394 -33.92 10.42 -6.51
CA VAL A 394 -32.79 10.91 -7.31
C VAL A 394 -31.64 11.38 -6.43
N GLN A 395 -30.49 10.73 -6.45
CA GLN A 395 -29.30 11.21 -5.70
C GLN A 395 -28.44 12.13 -6.58
N VAL A 396 -28.11 13.33 -6.08
CA VAL A 396 -27.42 14.36 -6.88
C VAL A 396 -25.91 14.27 -6.68
N VAL A 397 -25.21 13.90 -7.75
CA VAL A 397 -23.75 13.71 -7.76
C VAL A 397 -23.02 15.04 -7.81
N MET A 398 -22.08 15.24 -6.89
CA MET A 398 -21.25 16.44 -6.77
C MET A 398 -19.81 16.07 -6.45
N THR A 399 -18.84 16.92 -6.76
CA THR A 399 -17.41 16.61 -6.55
C THR A 399 -16.80 17.23 -5.28
N GLY A 400 -17.61 17.78 -4.38
CA GLY A 400 -17.12 18.31 -3.09
C GLY A 400 -16.57 19.74 -3.16
N GLY A 401 -17.16 20.61 -4.00
CA GLY A 401 -16.89 22.06 -4.02
C GLY A 401 -15.82 22.54 -5.01
N ARG A 402 -15.19 21.61 -5.74
CA ARG A 402 -14.24 21.83 -6.84
C ARG A 402 -14.10 20.53 -7.63
N THR A 403 -13.29 20.47 -8.69
CA THR A 403 -13.13 19.25 -9.50
C THR A 403 -12.55 18.11 -8.65
N PHE A 404 -11.53 18.40 -7.85
CA PHE A 404 -10.91 17.51 -6.85
C PHE A 404 -11.30 17.97 -5.46
N GLY A 405 -12.60 18.03 -5.23
CA GLY A 405 -13.09 18.31 -3.91
C GLY A 405 -12.87 17.14 -2.98
N ILE A 406 -13.25 17.40 -1.73
CA ILE A 406 -13.05 16.49 -0.62
C ILE A 406 -14.40 16.25 0.04
N SER A 407 -14.58 15.06 0.61
CA SER A 407 -15.70 14.76 1.49
C SER A 407 -15.44 15.43 2.84
N HIS A 408 -16.23 16.43 3.19
CA HIS A 408 -16.13 17.11 4.49
C HIS A 408 -17.46 17.73 4.94
N HIS A 409 -17.70 17.78 6.24
CA HIS A 409 -18.99 18.19 6.83
C HIS A 409 -19.46 19.56 6.36
N GLY A 410 -18.58 20.55 6.40
CA GLY A 410 -18.93 21.93 6.01
C GLY A 410 -19.39 22.06 4.55
N TYR A 411 -18.97 21.19 3.63
CA TYR A 411 -19.52 21.16 2.28
C TYR A 411 -20.94 20.58 2.28
N ALA A 412 -21.15 19.46 2.97
CA ALA A 412 -22.45 18.82 3.09
C ALA A 412 -23.50 19.77 3.70
N GLU A 413 -23.15 20.53 4.74
CA GLU A 413 -24.04 21.55 5.32
C GLU A 413 -24.43 22.64 4.32
N ARG A 414 -23.46 23.19 3.58
CA ARG A 414 -23.74 24.21 2.55
C ARG A 414 -24.64 23.66 1.45
N PHE A 415 -24.38 22.44 1.01
CA PHE A 415 -25.20 21.77 0.01
C PHE A 415 -26.65 21.55 0.52
N LYS A 416 -26.80 21.06 1.76
CA LYS A 416 -28.11 20.89 2.42
C LYS A 416 -28.84 22.22 2.57
N ALA A 417 -28.15 23.30 2.95
CA ALA A 417 -28.75 24.62 3.07
C ALA A 417 -29.28 25.15 1.73
N ASN A 418 -28.59 24.84 0.62
CA ASN A 418 -29.01 25.28 -0.71
C ASN A 418 -30.12 24.40 -1.30
N THR A 419 -30.14 23.11 -0.98
CA THR A 419 -30.91 22.11 -1.73
C THR A 419 -31.95 21.35 -0.90
N GLU A 420 -31.92 21.45 0.43
CA GLU A 420 -32.71 20.62 1.38
C GLU A 420 -32.43 19.11 1.25
N ARG A 421 -31.31 18.72 0.62
CA ARG A 421 -30.92 17.33 0.35
C ARG A 421 -29.45 17.12 0.69
N ALA A 422 -29.05 15.89 1.00
CA ALA A 422 -27.64 15.54 1.11
C ALA A 422 -27.03 15.31 -0.29
N PRO A 423 -25.75 15.65 -0.53
CA PRO A 423 -25.09 15.34 -1.78
C PRO A 423 -24.73 13.85 -1.86
N PHE A 424 -24.66 13.33 -3.10
CA PHE A 424 -23.88 12.16 -3.43
C PHE A 424 -22.49 12.64 -3.89
N LEU A 425 -21.39 12.14 -3.32
CA LEU A 425 -20.05 12.60 -3.67
C LEU A 425 -19.35 11.71 -4.70
N TRP A 426 -18.93 12.31 -5.81
CA TRP A 426 -17.89 11.79 -6.70
C TRP A 426 -16.56 12.38 -6.27
N ILE A 427 -15.72 11.60 -5.61
CA ILE A 427 -14.38 12.03 -5.20
C ILE A 427 -13.35 11.63 -6.25
N ASN A 428 -12.64 12.61 -6.82
CA ASN A 428 -11.59 12.40 -7.82
C ASN A 428 -10.25 11.94 -7.18
N TRP A 429 -10.31 10.83 -6.45
CA TRP A 429 -9.18 10.15 -5.81
C TRP A 429 -9.49 8.65 -5.77
N PRO A 430 -8.52 7.74 -6.05
CA PRO A 430 -7.11 7.98 -6.34
C PRO A 430 -6.78 8.34 -7.83
N CYS A 431 -7.75 8.84 -8.61
CA CYS A 431 -7.55 9.18 -10.03
C CYS A 431 -6.25 9.95 -10.36
N THR A 432 -5.61 9.63 -11.50
CA THR A 432 -4.34 10.23 -11.96
C THR A 432 -4.42 10.83 -13.38
N ASP A 433 -5.62 11.10 -13.91
CA ASP A 433 -5.89 11.46 -15.33
C ASP A 433 -5.76 12.96 -15.72
N MET A 434 -5.27 13.75 -14.78
CA MET A 434 -5.47 15.21 -14.69
C MET A 434 -4.74 16.06 -15.74
N ALA A 435 -3.69 15.53 -16.37
CA ALA A 435 -2.98 16.19 -17.45
C ALA A 435 -2.24 15.19 -18.34
N ARG A 436 -2.64 15.08 -19.62
CA ARG A 436 -2.07 14.14 -20.63
C ARG A 436 -0.53 14.04 -20.69
N ASN A 437 0.19 15.11 -20.32
CA ASN A 437 1.65 15.13 -20.34
C ASN A 437 2.31 14.43 -19.14
N PHE A 438 1.63 14.37 -18.00
CA PHE A 438 2.19 13.84 -16.75
C PHE A 438 1.30 12.79 -16.09
N SER A 439 0.11 12.53 -16.60
CA SER A 439 -0.77 11.52 -16.04
C SER A 439 -0.20 10.12 -16.16
N PHE A 440 -0.51 9.29 -15.16
CA PHE A 440 -0.28 7.84 -15.09
C PHE A 440 1.17 7.37 -14.91
N ASP A 441 2.16 8.27 -14.88
CA ASP A 441 3.56 7.88 -14.63
C ASP A 441 3.88 7.63 -13.14
N TRP A 442 2.86 7.72 -12.25
CA TRP A 442 2.91 7.33 -10.83
C TRP A 442 1.58 6.68 -10.39
N LEU A 443 1.59 6.02 -9.23
CA LEU A 443 0.40 5.54 -8.54
C LEU A 443 0.07 6.43 -7.34
N THR A 444 -1.22 6.58 -7.04
CA THR A 444 -1.70 7.20 -5.79
C THR A 444 -2.24 6.10 -4.88
N MET A 445 -1.38 5.59 -4.00
CA MET A 445 -1.65 4.46 -3.07
C MET A 445 -1.91 4.95 -1.63
N GLY A 446 -2.35 6.20 -1.47
CA GLY A 446 -2.62 6.84 -0.18
C GLY A 446 -3.27 8.22 -0.34
N GLY A 447 -3.41 8.96 0.76
CA GLY A 447 -4.07 10.28 0.80
C GLY A 447 -5.52 10.29 1.27
N HIS A 448 -6.00 9.20 1.86
CA HIS A 448 -7.36 9.08 2.42
C HIS A 448 -7.75 10.26 3.32
N ASN A 449 -6.89 10.65 4.27
CA ASN A 449 -7.16 11.78 5.18
C ASN A 449 -7.26 13.15 4.47
N THR A 450 -6.74 13.28 3.25
CA THR A 450 -6.93 14.48 2.42
C THR A 450 -8.34 14.53 1.84
N PHE A 451 -8.80 13.41 1.28
CA PHE A 451 -10.00 13.35 0.44
C PHE A 451 -11.28 12.91 1.17
N LEU A 452 -11.14 12.12 2.23
CA LEU A 452 -12.21 11.55 3.04
C LEU A 452 -12.04 12.04 4.49
N LYS A 453 -12.62 13.21 4.81
CA LYS A 453 -12.44 13.82 6.14
C LYS A 453 -13.27 13.08 7.19
N SER A 454 -12.67 12.88 8.35
CA SER A 454 -13.30 12.30 9.55
C SER A 454 -14.26 13.26 10.26
N ASP A 455 -14.55 14.43 9.68
CA ASP A 455 -15.54 15.37 10.22
C ASP A 455 -16.97 15.09 9.71
N VAL A 456 -17.11 14.27 8.68
CA VAL A 456 -18.41 13.88 8.10
C VAL A 456 -19.17 12.98 9.06
N VAL A 457 -20.47 13.25 9.22
CA VAL A 457 -21.35 12.52 10.14
C VAL A 457 -22.53 11.87 9.41
N PRO A 458 -23.19 10.84 10.00
CA PRO A 458 -24.33 10.19 9.37
C PRO A 458 -25.42 11.20 8.96
N GLY A 459 -25.93 11.08 7.73
CA GLY A 459 -26.89 12.04 7.14
C GLY A 459 -26.26 13.27 6.48
N ASP A 460 -24.93 13.37 6.44
CA ASP A 460 -24.25 14.34 5.58
C ASP A 460 -24.27 13.95 4.12
N LEU A 461 -24.26 12.66 3.79
CA LEU A 461 -24.10 12.15 2.43
C LEU A 461 -25.23 11.17 2.08
N ASP A 462 -25.80 11.33 0.88
CA ASP A 462 -26.70 10.33 0.28
C ASP A 462 -25.91 9.15 -0.32
N GLY A 463 -24.67 9.41 -0.70
CA GLY A 463 -23.77 8.42 -1.27
C GLY A 463 -22.37 8.96 -1.49
N ILE A 464 -21.44 8.06 -1.75
CA ILE A 464 -20.07 8.39 -2.13
C ILE A 464 -19.53 7.35 -3.10
N MET A 465 -18.81 7.82 -4.12
CA MET A 465 -18.04 7.00 -5.02
C MET A 465 -16.69 7.62 -5.33
N LEU A 466 -15.70 6.76 -5.51
CA LEU A 466 -14.37 7.18 -5.96
C LEU A 466 -14.24 7.11 -7.48
N ASN A 467 -13.54 8.07 -8.05
CA ASN A 467 -12.94 7.94 -9.38
C ASN A 467 -11.52 7.37 -9.23
N PRO A 468 -11.29 6.13 -9.69
CA PRO A 468 -10.05 5.39 -9.53
C PRO A 468 -9.02 5.74 -10.62
N MET A 469 -7.87 5.06 -10.59
CA MET A 469 -6.85 5.10 -11.64
C MET A 469 -7.22 4.18 -12.82
N GLN A 470 -6.54 4.32 -13.95
CA GLN A 470 -6.69 3.38 -15.07
C GLN A 470 -6.20 1.97 -14.70
N GLN A 471 -5.26 1.86 -13.76
CA GLN A 471 -4.85 0.58 -13.19
C GLN A 471 -5.92 0.12 -12.21
N SER A 472 -6.76 -0.84 -12.64
CA SER A 472 -7.91 -1.33 -11.86
C SER A 472 -7.50 -1.93 -10.52
N GLU A 473 -6.43 -2.73 -10.51
CA GLU A 473 -6.05 -3.51 -9.33
C GLU A 473 -5.39 -2.62 -8.25
N PRO A 474 -4.40 -1.75 -8.56
CA PRO A 474 -3.88 -0.79 -7.58
C PRO A 474 -4.95 0.16 -7.04
N SER A 475 -6.00 0.45 -7.82
CA SER A 475 -7.12 1.28 -7.38
C SER A 475 -7.93 0.66 -6.23
N LYS A 476 -7.82 -0.66 -6.00
CA LYS A 476 -8.41 -1.33 -4.83
C LYS A 476 -8.00 -0.66 -3.52
N GLN A 477 -6.79 -0.10 -3.43
CA GLN A 477 -6.32 0.59 -2.22
C GLN A 477 -7.26 1.75 -1.86
N GLY A 478 -7.49 2.70 -2.77
CA GLY A 478 -8.41 3.80 -2.52
C GLY A 478 -9.85 3.34 -2.32
N ILE A 479 -10.31 2.36 -3.11
CA ILE A 479 -11.67 1.82 -3.01
C ILE A 479 -11.90 1.14 -1.65
N PHE A 480 -10.92 0.44 -1.10
CA PHE A 480 -10.97 -0.15 0.24
C PHE A 480 -11.16 0.92 1.31
N MET A 481 -10.38 2.01 1.24
CA MET A 481 -10.51 3.13 2.17
C MET A 481 -11.91 3.74 2.16
N MET A 482 -12.51 3.88 0.97
CA MET A 482 -13.89 4.37 0.86
C MET A 482 -14.91 3.35 1.35
N ALA A 483 -14.67 2.04 1.15
CA ALA A 483 -15.55 1.00 1.67
C ALA A 483 -15.64 1.07 3.20
N ASP A 484 -14.48 1.20 3.88
CA ASP A 484 -14.42 1.39 5.32
C ASP A 484 -15.14 2.68 5.76
N TYR A 485 -14.70 3.82 5.22
CA TYR A 485 -15.23 5.16 5.52
C TYR A 485 -16.74 5.28 5.32
N SER A 486 -17.29 4.70 4.25
CA SER A 486 -18.70 4.88 3.90
C SER A 486 -19.63 3.91 4.62
N TRP A 487 -19.11 2.78 5.10
CA TRP A 487 -19.85 1.87 5.96
C TRP A 487 -19.90 2.40 7.39
N LYS A 488 -18.74 2.81 7.94
CA LYS A 488 -18.62 3.47 9.24
C LYS A 488 -17.76 4.71 9.08
N LEU A 489 -18.38 5.88 9.23
CA LEU A 489 -17.66 7.15 9.09
C LEU A 489 -16.59 7.27 10.17
N TRP A 490 -15.36 7.55 9.74
CA TRP A 490 -14.22 7.63 10.66
C TRP A 490 -14.39 8.74 11.67
N GLU A 491 -14.05 8.45 12.92
CA GLU A 491 -14.07 9.44 14.01
C GLU A 491 -12.73 10.18 14.14
N SER A 492 -11.65 9.66 13.53
CA SER A 492 -10.33 10.27 13.56
C SER A 492 -9.46 9.91 12.37
N GLU A 493 -8.46 10.75 12.07
CA GLU A 493 -7.42 10.45 11.08
C GLU A 493 -6.60 9.21 11.44
N ALA A 494 -6.49 8.87 12.73
CA ALA A 494 -5.75 7.70 13.23
C ALA A 494 -6.45 6.37 12.90
N GLU A 495 -7.79 6.34 12.96
CA GLU A 495 -8.61 5.21 12.50
C GLU A 495 -8.41 5.00 10.99
N ALA A 496 -8.46 6.08 10.22
CA ALA A 496 -8.21 6.03 8.78
C ALA A 496 -6.78 5.58 8.43
N ASP A 497 -5.77 6.04 9.17
CA ASP A 497 -4.39 5.58 8.99
C ASP A 497 -4.22 4.10 9.33
N GLN A 498 -4.99 3.58 10.30
CA GLN A 498 -5.00 2.16 10.62
C GLN A 498 -5.63 1.34 9.49
N ALA A 499 -6.79 1.76 8.98
CA ALA A 499 -7.43 1.17 7.80
C ALA A 499 -6.48 1.16 6.59
N TRP A 500 -5.70 2.22 6.38
CA TRP A 500 -4.70 2.26 5.32
C TRP A 500 -3.61 1.21 5.52
N ARG A 501 -3.05 1.09 6.74
CA ARG A 501 -2.02 0.08 7.06
C ARG A 501 -2.51 -1.35 6.83
N ASP A 502 -3.75 -1.62 7.20
CA ASP A 502 -4.35 -2.95 7.12
C ASP A 502 -4.79 -3.30 5.70
N SER A 503 -5.16 -2.29 4.89
CA SER A 503 -5.73 -2.48 3.54
C SER A 503 -4.91 -3.39 2.62
N PHE A 504 -3.59 -3.44 2.80
CA PHE A 504 -2.71 -4.14 1.87
C PHE A 504 -2.88 -5.66 1.88
N SER A 505 -3.24 -6.30 3.00
CA SER A 505 -3.57 -7.74 2.98
C SER A 505 -4.91 -8.01 2.28
N TYR A 506 -5.85 -7.07 2.39
CA TYR A 506 -7.17 -7.16 1.78
C TYR A 506 -7.12 -6.96 0.26
N ILE A 507 -6.33 -6.01 -0.25
CA ILE A 507 -6.20 -5.80 -1.70
C ILE A 507 -5.32 -6.87 -2.36
N GLU A 508 -4.34 -7.42 -1.63
CA GLU A 508 -3.33 -8.32 -2.19
C GLU A 508 -3.76 -9.78 -2.19
N HIS A 509 -4.55 -10.23 -1.21
CA HIS A 509 -5.05 -11.61 -1.16
C HIS A 509 -6.40 -11.77 -0.43
N ASN A 510 -7.17 -10.68 -0.29
CA ASN A 510 -8.53 -10.69 0.29
C ASN A 510 -8.61 -11.33 1.69
N SER A 511 -7.69 -10.97 2.59
CA SER A 511 -7.67 -11.51 3.96
C SER A 511 -7.27 -10.45 4.99
N PRO A 512 -7.76 -10.57 6.24
CA PRO A 512 -7.22 -9.85 7.41
C PRO A 512 -5.81 -10.31 7.83
N VAL A 513 -5.37 -11.50 7.41
CA VAL A 513 -4.10 -12.08 7.86
C VAL A 513 -2.97 -11.67 6.93
N ALA A 514 -2.21 -10.64 7.29
CA ALA A 514 -1.14 -10.12 6.46
C ALA A 514 -0.04 -11.17 6.15
N THR A 515 0.44 -11.17 4.91
CA THR A 515 1.58 -11.95 4.41
C THR A 515 2.84 -11.09 4.31
N VAL A 516 3.99 -11.72 4.05
CA VAL A 516 5.23 -11.01 3.71
C VAL A 516 5.05 -10.14 2.46
N ALA A 517 4.33 -10.65 1.45
CA ALA A 517 4.09 -9.93 0.20
C ALA A 517 3.19 -8.70 0.40
N SER A 518 2.11 -8.81 1.19
CA SER A 518 1.25 -7.66 1.50
C SER A 518 1.99 -6.60 2.32
N ASP A 519 2.91 -6.99 3.20
CA ASP A 519 3.78 -6.04 3.90
C ASP A 519 4.74 -5.33 2.92
N GLY A 520 5.35 -6.08 2.00
CA GLY A 520 6.19 -5.49 0.95
C GLY A 520 5.41 -4.48 0.10
N LEU A 521 4.18 -4.82 -0.30
CA LEU A 521 3.30 -3.91 -1.04
C LEU A 521 2.98 -2.63 -0.24
N ARG A 522 2.68 -2.75 1.06
CA ARG A 522 2.44 -1.61 1.96
C ARG A 522 3.66 -0.72 2.05
N ASP A 523 4.84 -1.30 2.30
CA ASP A 523 6.07 -0.55 2.54
C ASP A 523 6.51 0.22 1.28
N LEU A 524 6.31 -0.35 0.09
CA LEU A 524 6.47 0.37 -1.18
C LEU A 524 5.43 1.49 -1.33
N SER A 525 4.16 1.17 -1.05
CA SER A 525 3.03 2.11 -1.21
C SER A 525 3.08 3.30 -0.25
N ALA A 526 3.73 3.14 0.91
CA ALA A 526 4.03 4.24 1.84
C ALA A 526 4.82 5.37 1.16
N ASN A 527 5.53 5.05 0.07
CA ASN A 527 6.36 5.93 -0.74
C ASN A 527 5.75 6.23 -2.12
N MET A 528 4.44 6.01 -2.29
CA MET A 528 3.67 6.29 -3.53
C MET A 528 2.31 6.91 -3.18
N GLN A 529 2.30 7.96 -2.36
CA GLN A 529 1.05 8.54 -1.83
C GLN A 529 0.67 9.87 -2.48
N VAL A 530 1.54 10.41 -3.33
CA VAL A 530 1.27 11.70 -3.98
C VAL A 530 0.04 11.67 -4.88
N HIS A 531 -0.67 12.79 -4.87
CA HIS A 531 -1.78 13.04 -5.79
C HIS A 531 -1.62 14.42 -6.43
N ARG A 532 -2.02 14.55 -7.69
CA ARG A 532 -1.84 15.79 -8.45
C ARG A 532 -3.15 16.23 -9.09
N ASP A 533 -3.55 17.47 -8.85
CA ASP A 533 -4.80 18.03 -9.38
C ASP A 533 -4.65 18.71 -10.76
N GLY A 534 -3.44 18.65 -11.34
CA GLY A 534 -3.10 19.34 -12.59
C GLY A 534 -3.12 20.87 -12.49
N GLY A 535 -3.32 21.45 -11.29
CA GLY A 535 -3.59 22.87 -11.08
C GLY A 535 -4.98 23.31 -11.55
N ILE A 536 -5.88 22.38 -11.91
CA ILE A 536 -7.21 22.69 -12.46
C ILE A 536 -8.04 23.50 -11.46
N ASP A 537 -7.94 23.17 -10.17
CA ASP A 537 -8.69 23.84 -9.10
C ASP A 537 -8.01 25.12 -8.58
N GLY A 538 -6.92 25.55 -9.21
CA GLY A 538 -6.21 26.78 -8.85
C GLY A 538 -5.43 26.68 -7.53
N PRO A 539 -5.10 27.82 -6.89
CA PRO A 539 -4.35 27.84 -5.64
C PRO A 539 -5.13 27.24 -4.45
N ILE A 540 -4.47 26.41 -3.66
CA ILE A 540 -5.06 25.74 -2.48
C ILE A 540 -4.33 26.20 -1.21
N ASN A 541 -5.10 26.49 -0.16
CA ASN A 541 -4.57 26.87 1.15
C ASN A 541 -4.41 25.65 2.07
N ASP A 542 -3.52 24.73 1.69
CA ASP A 542 -3.18 23.54 2.47
C ASP A 542 -1.66 23.43 2.63
N PRO A 543 -1.12 23.22 3.85
CA PRO A 543 0.31 23.06 4.07
C PRO A 543 0.94 21.82 3.42
N GLN A 544 0.18 20.75 3.20
CA GLN A 544 0.63 19.53 2.51
C GLN A 544 0.58 19.66 0.98
N TYR A 545 -0.08 20.71 0.47
CA TYR A 545 -0.14 20.99 -0.96
C TYR A 545 1.05 21.83 -1.41
N ASP A 546 1.90 21.23 -2.23
CA ASP A 546 2.97 21.93 -2.93
C ASP A 546 2.39 22.85 -4.00
N ARG A 547 2.27 24.14 -3.67
CA ARG A 547 1.71 25.14 -4.60
C ARG A 547 2.56 25.33 -5.86
N SER A 548 3.86 25.06 -5.79
CA SER A 548 4.79 25.21 -6.91
C SER A 548 4.60 24.06 -7.89
N ASN A 549 4.53 22.84 -7.38
CA ASN A 549 4.42 21.64 -8.21
C ASN A 549 2.97 21.28 -8.57
N LYS A 550 1.98 21.72 -7.77
CA LYS A 550 0.54 21.40 -7.82
C LYS A 550 0.16 20.01 -7.27
N TRP A 551 0.80 19.59 -6.18
CA TRP A 551 0.75 18.20 -5.68
C TRP A 551 0.32 18.18 -4.22
N TRP A 552 -0.52 17.23 -3.88
CA TRP A 552 -0.75 16.78 -2.51
C TRP A 552 0.30 15.74 -2.17
N LYS A 553 1.11 16.02 -1.14
CA LYS A 553 2.17 15.09 -0.72
C LYS A 553 1.64 13.91 0.10
N ASN A 554 0.49 14.07 0.75
CA ASN A 554 -0.25 13.01 1.46
C ASN A 554 0.65 12.13 2.35
N ASN A 555 1.51 12.76 3.16
CA ASN A 555 2.42 12.05 4.06
C ASN A 555 3.31 10.98 3.40
N GLU A 556 3.60 11.08 2.09
CA GLU A 556 4.53 10.16 1.43
C GLU A 556 5.86 10.06 2.19
N SER A 557 6.31 8.83 2.42
CA SER A 557 7.52 8.47 3.16
C SER A 557 7.49 8.77 4.67
N ASN A 558 6.41 9.36 5.21
CA ASN A 558 6.21 9.52 6.65
C ASN A 558 5.79 8.17 7.28
N TYR A 559 6.72 7.22 7.28
CA TYR A 559 6.49 5.82 7.65
C TYR A 559 7.76 5.25 8.28
N GLU A 560 7.59 4.32 9.22
CA GLU A 560 8.67 3.61 9.88
C GLU A 560 8.89 2.25 9.22
N LEU A 561 10.10 2.01 8.68
CA LEU A 561 10.48 0.74 8.09
C LEU A 561 11.34 -0.04 9.08
N GLY A 562 10.69 -0.89 9.87
CA GLY A 562 11.29 -1.47 11.07
C GLY A 562 11.47 -0.40 12.15
N SER A 563 12.71 -0.04 12.47
CA SER A 563 13.04 1.01 13.45
C SER A 563 13.58 2.29 12.81
N THR A 564 13.42 2.45 11.49
CA THR A 564 14.00 3.56 10.74
C THR A 564 12.89 4.45 10.18
N ASN A 565 12.91 5.73 10.57
CA ASN A 565 12.02 6.73 10.00
C ASN A 565 12.54 7.15 8.62
N ILE A 566 11.83 6.75 7.55
CA ILE A 566 12.29 6.98 6.17
C ILE A 566 12.42 8.48 5.90
N LEU A 567 11.38 9.27 6.20
CA LEU A 567 11.34 10.70 5.90
C LEU A 567 12.46 11.46 6.62
N GLU A 568 12.65 11.21 7.92
CA GLU A 568 13.67 11.87 8.73
C GLU A 568 15.07 11.55 8.22
N THR A 569 15.39 10.25 8.07
CA THR A 569 16.72 9.80 7.63
C THR A 569 17.04 10.32 6.24
N LEU A 570 16.15 10.14 5.26
CA LEU A 570 16.41 10.58 3.89
C LEU A 570 16.51 12.11 3.80
N THR A 571 15.65 12.87 4.49
CA THR A 571 15.70 14.35 4.45
C THR A 571 17.00 14.87 5.06
N ARG A 572 17.39 14.35 6.24
CA ARG A 572 18.61 14.75 6.95
C ARG A 572 19.87 14.43 6.13
N VAL A 573 19.97 13.21 5.60
CA VAL A 573 21.14 12.79 4.83
C VAL A 573 21.19 13.48 3.47
N ALA A 574 20.04 13.70 2.81
CA ALA A 574 19.98 14.44 1.54
C ALA A 574 20.61 15.84 1.65
N GLU A 575 20.41 16.54 2.76
CA GLU A 575 21.01 17.85 2.96
C GLU A 575 22.55 17.78 3.06
N LYS A 576 23.06 16.76 3.74
CA LYS A 576 24.50 16.51 3.82
C LYS A 576 25.09 16.07 2.48
N LEU A 577 24.34 15.30 1.69
CA LEU A 577 24.73 14.96 0.32
C LEU A 577 24.83 16.22 -0.55
N ARG A 578 23.87 17.15 -0.45
CA ARG A 578 23.87 18.42 -1.19
C ARG A 578 25.04 19.32 -0.79
N THR A 579 25.33 19.43 0.50
CA THR A 579 26.47 20.21 1.02
C THR A 579 27.80 19.47 0.98
N ALA A 580 27.79 18.23 0.44
CA ALA A 580 28.94 17.33 0.36
C ALA A 580 29.65 17.06 1.70
N SER A 581 28.89 17.11 2.81
CA SER A 581 29.37 16.85 4.17
C SER A 581 28.97 15.47 4.71
N ALA A 582 28.34 14.63 3.89
CA ALA A 582 27.90 13.29 4.30
C ALA A 582 29.10 12.40 4.68
N SER A 583 29.00 11.75 5.85
CA SER A 583 30.01 10.80 6.35
C SER A 583 29.73 9.36 5.89
N ALA A 584 30.71 8.47 6.05
CA ALA A 584 30.53 7.04 5.75
C ALA A 584 29.40 6.40 6.57
N SER A 585 29.22 6.83 7.83
CA SER A 585 28.14 6.36 8.70
C SER A 585 26.76 6.80 8.19
N GLU A 586 26.65 8.02 7.69
CA GLU A 586 25.38 8.53 7.14
C GLU A 586 25.01 7.89 5.80
N LEU A 587 26.03 7.52 5.02
CA LEU A 587 25.82 6.69 3.83
C LEU A 587 25.33 5.28 4.18
N ASP A 588 25.74 4.72 5.33
CA ASP A 588 25.22 3.43 5.81
C ASP A 588 23.76 3.52 6.27
N GLU A 589 23.37 4.62 6.92
CA GLU A 589 21.96 4.88 7.23
C GLU A 589 21.10 4.99 5.97
N LEU A 590 21.62 5.69 4.95
CA LEU A 590 20.96 5.80 3.66
C LEU A 590 20.81 4.42 2.99
N ARG A 591 21.91 3.65 2.97
CA ARG A 591 21.93 2.31 2.39
C ARG A 591 20.87 1.42 3.03
N LEU A 592 20.74 1.45 4.35
CA LEU A 592 19.75 0.63 5.06
C LEU A 592 18.33 0.88 4.56
N VAL A 593 17.93 2.15 4.40
CA VAL A 593 16.60 2.51 3.89
C VAL A 593 16.37 1.95 2.49
N TYR A 594 17.30 2.17 1.56
CA TYR A 594 17.15 1.68 0.18
C TYR A 594 17.23 0.16 0.07
N GLU A 595 18.04 -0.51 0.89
CA GLU A 595 18.08 -1.97 0.95
C GLU A 595 16.74 -2.53 1.41
N GLN A 596 16.13 -1.95 2.45
CA GLN A 596 14.81 -2.39 2.93
C GLN A 596 13.70 -2.16 1.88
N LEU A 597 13.74 -1.04 1.14
CA LEU A 597 12.81 -0.80 0.04
C LEU A 597 13.02 -1.82 -1.11
N GLY A 598 14.26 -2.17 -1.43
CA GLY A 598 14.57 -3.25 -2.38
C GLY A 598 14.15 -4.63 -1.89
N VAL A 599 14.20 -4.88 -0.57
CA VAL A 599 13.67 -6.11 0.04
C VAL A 599 12.15 -6.18 -0.11
N ALA A 600 11.43 -5.09 0.19
CA ALA A 600 9.98 -5.00 0.01
C ALA A 600 9.55 -5.25 -1.44
N ALA A 601 10.30 -4.72 -2.41
CA ALA A 601 10.06 -4.95 -3.84
C ALA A 601 10.22 -6.42 -4.25
N ARG A 602 11.31 -7.08 -3.83
CA ARG A 602 11.51 -8.51 -4.10
C ARG A 602 10.46 -9.39 -3.45
N GLU A 603 10.09 -9.10 -2.22
CA GLU A 603 9.11 -9.90 -1.48
C GLU A 603 7.73 -9.83 -2.08
N TYR A 604 7.32 -8.62 -2.48
CA TYR A 604 6.07 -8.49 -3.19
C TYR A 604 6.12 -9.21 -4.55
N ARG A 605 7.22 -9.09 -5.29
CA ARG A 605 7.42 -9.79 -6.57
C ARG A 605 7.38 -11.31 -6.45
N GLU A 606 8.05 -11.88 -5.46
CA GLU A 606 8.20 -13.33 -5.29
C GLU A 606 6.97 -13.96 -4.63
N GLY A 607 6.26 -13.20 -3.79
CA GLY A 607 5.17 -13.70 -2.95
C GLY A 607 3.77 -13.22 -3.32
N ALA A 608 3.59 -12.51 -4.44
CA ALA A 608 2.29 -11.96 -4.84
C ALA A 608 1.18 -13.04 -4.92
N GLY A 609 0.17 -12.92 -4.07
CA GLY A 609 -1.06 -13.72 -4.05
C GLY A 609 -2.05 -13.35 -5.15
N ASP A 610 -2.17 -12.05 -5.50
CA ASP A 610 -2.96 -11.58 -6.64
C ASP A 610 -2.05 -11.24 -7.83
N GLN A 611 -2.07 -12.12 -8.84
CA GLN A 611 -1.24 -12.01 -10.04
C GLN A 611 -1.65 -10.85 -10.95
N GLU A 612 -2.92 -10.44 -10.96
CA GLU A 612 -3.36 -9.31 -11.78
C GLU A 612 -2.97 -7.98 -11.13
N LEU A 613 -3.05 -7.91 -9.80
CA LEU A 613 -2.49 -6.79 -9.06
C LEU A 613 -0.99 -6.68 -9.32
N PHE A 614 -0.25 -7.78 -9.20
CA PHE A 614 1.18 -7.78 -9.47
C PHE A 614 1.49 -7.36 -10.90
N ALA A 615 0.79 -7.88 -11.91
CA ALA A 615 1.02 -7.51 -13.31
C ALA A 615 0.86 -6.00 -13.56
N GLN A 616 -0.09 -5.34 -12.90
CA GLN A 616 -0.28 -3.88 -13.00
C GLN A 616 0.71 -3.08 -12.14
N MET A 617 1.22 -3.67 -11.05
CA MET A 617 2.24 -3.08 -10.18
C MET A 617 3.67 -3.28 -10.69
N GLU A 618 3.92 -4.29 -11.53
CA GLU A 618 5.26 -4.74 -11.92
C GLU A 618 6.17 -3.62 -12.43
N PRO A 619 5.71 -2.69 -13.32
CA PRO A 619 6.58 -1.60 -13.77
C PRO A 619 7.07 -0.71 -12.62
N PHE A 620 6.25 -0.52 -11.58
CA PHE A 620 6.62 0.25 -10.40
C PHE A 620 7.55 -0.56 -9.48
N VAL A 621 7.29 -1.87 -9.31
CA VAL A 621 8.16 -2.78 -8.54
C VAL A 621 9.54 -2.90 -9.20
N GLY A 622 9.61 -2.97 -10.53
CA GLY A 622 10.86 -2.91 -11.29
C GLY A 622 11.61 -1.59 -11.08
N SER A 623 10.90 -0.45 -11.13
CA SER A 623 11.49 0.85 -10.83
C SER A 623 12.03 0.92 -9.39
N TRP A 624 11.35 0.30 -8.43
CA TRP A 624 11.80 0.18 -7.05
C TRP A 624 13.08 -0.64 -6.91
N ASP A 625 13.16 -1.80 -7.57
CA ASP A 625 14.37 -2.64 -7.56
C ASP A 625 15.59 -1.89 -8.11
N ASP A 626 15.42 -1.22 -9.25
CA ASP A 626 16.50 -0.45 -9.85
C ASP A 626 16.86 0.79 -9.03
N THR A 627 15.88 1.42 -8.38
CA THR A 627 16.09 2.54 -7.44
C THR A 627 16.93 2.10 -6.25
N ALA A 628 16.59 0.97 -5.63
CA ALA A 628 17.34 0.40 -4.51
C ALA A 628 18.76 -0.02 -4.94
N ARG A 629 18.89 -0.69 -6.10
CA ARG A 629 20.18 -1.10 -6.66
C ARG A 629 21.08 0.10 -6.96
N ALA A 630 20.53 1.13 -7.57
CA ALA A 630 21.26 2.38 -7.86
C ALA A 630 21.76 3.02 -6.57
N ALA A 631 20.90 3.17 -5.56
CA ALA A 631 21.26 3.79 -4.29
C ALA A 631 22.39 3.02 -3.58
N CYS A 632 22.26 1.69 -3.47
CA CYS A 632 23.27 0.85 -2.84
C CYS A 632 24.62 0.95 -3.56
N ALA A 633 24.62 0.89 -4.90
CA ALA A 633 25.84 1.01 -5.70
C ALA A 633 26.46 2.41 -5.61
N TYR A 634 25.67 3.49 -5.56
CA TYR A 634 26.19 4.84 -5.33
C TYR A 634 26.76 5.01 -3.92
N VAL A 635 26.17 4.40 -2.89
CA VAL A 635 26.75 4.36 -1.54
C VAL A 635 28.09 3.63 -1.55
N ASP A 636 28.16 2.44 -2.15
CA ASP A 636 29.41 1.67 -2.22
C ASP A 636 30.50 2.44 -2.96
N SER A 637 30.12 3.10 -4.05
CA SER A 637 30.98 3.97 -4.83
C SER A 637 31.49 5.17 -4.03
N ALA A 638 30.61 5.86 -3.31
CA ALA A 638 30.96 6.99 -2.47
C ALA A 638 31.85 6.59 -1.29
N LYS A 639 31.55 5.49 -0.60
CA LYS A 639 32.37 4.98 0.51
C LYS A 639 33.75 4.55 0.01
N ALA A 640 33.83 3.87 -1.13
CA ALA A 640 35.11 3.51 -1.74
C ALA A 640 35.93 4.77 -2.08
N ALA A 641 35.29 5.81 -2.63
CA ALA A 641 35.93 7.09 -2.91
C ALA A 641 36.45 7.79 -1.65
N LEU A 642 35.65 7.83 -0.58
CA LEU A 642 36.04 8.40 0.72
C LEU A 642 37.20 7.64 1.39
N ALA A 643 37.34 6.34 1.11
CA ALA A 643 38.44 5.50 1.59
C ALA A 643 39.69 5.53 0.67
N GLY A 644 39.64 6.27 -0.45
CA GLY A 644 40.73 6.36 -1.43
C GLY A 644 40.81 5.21 -2.45
N ASP A 645 39.84 4.31 -2.50
CA ASP A 645 39.77 3.21 -3.48
C ASP A 645 39.09 3.68 -4.78
N ALA A 646 39.88 4.31 -5.64
CA ALA A 646 39.39 4.88 -6.89
C ALA A 646 38.91 3.83 -7.93
N VAL A 647 39.39 2.58 -7.87
CA VAL A 647 39.02 1.53 -8.82
C VAL A 647 37.63 1.00 -8.49
N THR A 648 37.39 0.64 -7.23
CA THR A 648 36.07 0.21 -6.77
C THR A 648 35.05 1.33 -6.89
N ALA A 649 35.44 2.56 -6.54
CA ALA A 649 34.60 3.74 -6.69
C ALA A 649 34.07 3.92 -8.12
N ARG A 650 34.94 3.89 -9.14
CA ARG A 650 34.51 4.01 -10.55
C ARG A 650 33.67 2.83 -11.04
N THR A 651 34.04 1.61 -10.64
CA THR A 651 33.30 0.40 -11.01
C THR A 651 31.87 0.45 -10.49
N LYS A 652 31.71 0.71 -9.18
CA LYS A 652 30.40 0.83 -8.55
C LYS A 652 29.59 2.03 -9.02
N ARG A 653 30.24 3.12 -9.41
CA ARG A 653 29.55 4.26 -10.03
C ARG A 653 28.90 3.87 -11.35
N THR A 654 29.61 3.11 -12.18
CA THR A 654 29.09 2.65 -13.48
C THR A 654 27.86 1.77 -13.28
N GLU A 655 27.95 0.79 -12.37
CA GLU A 655 26.79 -0.04 -11.98
C GLU A 655 25.61 0.83 -11.48
N ALA A 656 25.90 1.89 -10.72
CA ALA A 656 24.89 2.80 -10.18
C ALA A 656 24.24 3.70 -11.25
N ASP A 657 25.02 4.22 -12.21
CA ASP A 657 24.53 5.06 -13.31
C ASP A 657 23.62 4.24 -14.25
N GLU A 658 23.97 2.98 -14.53
CA GLU A 658 23.14 2.03 -15.28
C GLU A 658 21.82 1.74 -14.56
N ALA A 659 21.89 1.39 -13.26
CA ALA A 659 20.71 1.13 -12.43
C ALA A 659 19.81 2.37 -12.29
N TYR A 660 20.40 3.56 -12.12
CA TYR A 660 19.66 4.81 -12.05
C TYR A 660 18.91 5.07 -13.36
N THR A 661 19.56 4.86 -14.51
CA THR A 661 18.91 5.05 -15.81
C THR A 661 17.76 4.07 -16.01
N ALA A 662 17.95 2.81 -15.61
CA ALA A 662 16.91 1.78 -15.63
C ALA A 662 15.73 2.15 -14.70
N SER A 663 16.00 2.68 -13.50
CA SER A 663 14.92 3.06 -12.58
C SER A 663 14.07 4.22 -13.09
N GLN A 664 14.66 5.13 -13.88
CA GLN A 664 13.95 6.29 -14.43
C GLN A 664 13.21 6.00 -15.74
N SER A 665 13.66 5.01 -16.54
CA SER A 665 13.16 4.85 -17.91
C SER A 665 13.08 3.42 -18.45
N GLY A 666 13.48 2.42 -17.65
CA GLY A 666 13.48 1.01 -18.02
C GLY A 666 12.12 0.34 -17.91
N HIS A 667 11.19 0.94 -17.15
CA HIS A 667 9.89 0.35 -16.83
C HIS A 667 8.78 1.20 -17.44
N LYS A 668 7.96 0.59 -18.29
CA LYS A 668 6.97 1.30 -19.12
C LYS A 668 5.55 0.86 -18.82
N LEU A 669 4.63 1.80 -18.96
CA LEU A 669 3.18 1.59 -18.88
C LEU A 669 2.48 2.19 -20.09
N ASP A 670 1.41 1.53 -20.55
CA ASP A 670 0.60 2.04 -21.64
C ASP A 670 -0.41 3.08 -21.17
N TYR A 671 -0.51 4.17 -21.93
CA TYR A 671 -1.49 5.22 -21.75
C TYR A 671 -2.03 5.70 -23.11
N LEU A 672 -3.20 5.20 -23.50
CA LEU A 672 -3.85 5.50 -24.78
C LEU A 672 -2.89 5.25 -25.96
N GLY A 673 -2.18 4.12 -25.94
CA GLY A 673 -1.18 3.75 -26.94
C GLY A 673 0.18 4.45 -26.82
N ARG A 674 0.41 5.23 -25.75
CA ARG A 674 1.69 5.90 -25.47
C ARG A 674 2.40 5.22 -24.30
N GLN A 675 3.71 4.99 -24.44
CA GLN A 675 4.53 4.44 -23.37
C GLN A 675 4.99 5.55 -22.42
N LYS A 676 4.68 5.40 -21.14
CA LYS A 676 5.08 6.29 -20.04
C LYS A 676 6.04 5.56 -19.10
N ASP A 677 6.95 6.30 -18.48
CA ASP A 677 7.89 5.77 -17.50
C ASP A 677 7.20 5.55 -16.16
N ALA A 678 7.38 4.39 -15.52
CA ALA A 678 6.94 4.19 -14.14
C ALA A 678 7.88 4.94 -13.18
N ARG A 679 7.33 5.80 -12.33
CA ARG A 679 8.10 6.58 -11.35
C ARG A 679 7.59 6.34 -9.94
N VAL A 680 8.53 6.32 -9.00
CA VAL A 680 8.29 5.96 -7.59
C VAL A 680 8.97 6.95 -6.63
N GLY A 681 8.47 7.06 -5.40
CA GLY A 681 9.17 7.78 -4.33
C GLY A 681 9.42 9.26 -4.64
N LEU A 682 8.42 9.97 -5.15
CA LEU A 682 8.58 11.26 -5.83
C LEU A 682 8.92 12.42 -4.89
N VAL A 683 8.56 12.33 -3.61
CA VAL A 683 8.74 13.43 -2.64
C VAL A 683 10.15 13.46 -2.03
N VAL A 684 10.68 12.33 -1.58
CA VAL A 684 11.98 12.30 -0.87
C VAL A 684 12.90 11.18 -1.34
N VAL A 685 12.40 10.00 -1.71
CA VAL A 685 13.26 8.87 -2.12
C VAL A 685 14.03 9.18 -3.41
N THR A 686 13.34 9.52 -4.50
CA THR A 686 13.97 9.81 -5.80
C THR A 686 14.80 11.10 -5.77
N PRO A 687 14.35 12.20 -5.13
CA PRO A 687 15.18 13.38 -4.90
C PRO A 687 16.46 13.09 -4.12
N THR A 688 16.42 12.23 -3.10
CA THR A 688 17.60 11.83 -2.33
C THR A 688 18.54 10.95 -3.15
N LEU A 689 18.02 10.02 -3.96
CA LEU A 689 18.83 9.22 -4.90
C LEU A 689 19.56 10.13 -5.90
N THR A 690 18.89 11.17 -6.39
CA THR A 690 19.50 12.16 -7.29
C THR A 690 20.59 12.98 -6.58
N ALA A 691 20.34 13.39 -5.33
CA ALA A 691 21.35 14.05 -4.50
C ALA A 691 22.56 13.13 -4.25
N LEU A 692 22.32 11.84 -4.00
CA LEU A 692 23.36 10.83 -3.83
C LEU A 692 24.18 10.66 -5.11
N LYS A 693 23.53 10.48 -6.27
CA LYS A 693 24.21 10.42 -7.57
C LYS A 693 25.16 11.61 -7.77
N ASN A 694 24.67 12.82 -7.51
CA ASN A 694 25.48 14.04 -7.64
C ASN A 694 26.62 14.09 -6.62
N TYR A 695 26.38 13.65 -5.39
CA TYR A 695 27.41 13.54 -4.35
C TYR A 695 28.49 12.51 -4.73
N THR A 696 28.09 11.30 -5.12
CA THR A 696 28.99 10.26 -5.59
C THR A 696 29.80 10.74 -6.79
N ALA A 697 29.18 11.50 -7.71
CA ALA A 697 29.89 12.08 -8.83
C ALA A 697 31.02 13.03 -8.40
N ARG A 698 30.76 13.84 -7.36
CA ARG A 698 31.75 14.73 -6.76
C ARG A 698 32.91 13.96 -6.12
N VAL A 699 32.62 12.98 -5.26
CA VAL A 699 33.66 12.26 -4.51
C VAL A 699 34.47 11.28 -5.36
N VAL A 700 33.86 10.59 -6.34
CA VAL A 700 34.54 9.59 -7.20
C VAL A 700 35.51 10.24 -8.17
N ASN A 701 35.16 11.42 -8.70
CA ASN A 701 35.98 12.12 -9.69
C ASN A 701 37.21 12.80 -9.08
N GLY A 702 37.52 12.55 -7.80
CA GLY A 702 38.71 13.00 -7.06
C GLY A 702 39.48 14.12 -7.77
N ALA A 703 39.12 15.37 -7.52
CA ALA A 703 39.85 16.55 -8.03
C ALA A 703 40.18 16.56 -9.54
N ASN A 704 39.34 15.98 -10.39
CA ASN A 704 39.11 16.50 -11.74
C ASN A 704 37.65 16.96 -11.93
N GLY A 705 36.88 17.05 -10.84
CA GLY A 705 35.50 17.55 -10.89
C GLY A 705 34.75 17.76 -9.57
N ALA A 706 35.33 17.43 -8.41
CA ALA A 706 35.12 18.18 -7.17
C ALA A 706 36.05 17.70 -6.04
N SER A 707 36.65 18.66 -5.35
CA SER A 707 37.16 18.50 -3.98
C SER A 707 35.96 18.36 -3.03
N GLN A 708 36.18 17.90 -1.79
CA GLN A 708 35.43 18.42 -0.63
C GLN A 708 35.18 19.92 -0.88
N PRO A 709 33.92 20.39 -0.85
CA PRO A 709 33.35 21.34 -1.81
C PRO A 709 34.42 22.20 -2.51
N THR A 710 34.89 21.87 -3.71
CA THR A 710 35.90 22.70 -4.41
C THR A 710 35.55 24.18 -4.47
N GLU A 711 34.26 24.49 -4.44
CA GLU A 711 33.76 25.84 -4.61
C GLU A 711 33.25 26.40 -3.29
N THR A 712 33.86 27.53 -2.96
CA THR A 712 33.27 28.58 -2.16
C THR A 712 31.77 28.72 -2.45
N THR A 713 30.90 28.53 -1.46
CA THR A 713 29.45 28.65 -1.65
C THR A 713 28.96 30.03 -1.24
N VAL A 714 28.02 30.59 -1.99
CA VAL A 714 27.37 31.87 -1.68
C VAL A 714 25.97 31.57 -1.17
N SER A 715 25.71 31.92 0.09
CA SER A 715 24.39 31.89 0.71
C SER A 715 23.98 33.30 1.12
N TYR A 716 22.69 33.51 1.37
CA TYR A 716 22.17 34.84 1.63
C TYR A 716 20.96 34.80 2.54
N THR A 717 20.79 35.86 3.32
CA THR A 717 19.71 35.97 4.31
C THR A 717 18.84 37.18 4.00
N ARG A 718 17.51 36.95 3.96
CA ARG A 718 16.46 37.98 3.71
C ARG A 718 16.49 38.65 2.33
N ILE A 719 17.39 38.20 1.46
CA ILE A 719 17.50 38.57 0.05
C ILE A 719 17.48 37.30 -0.80
N LYS A 720 17.44 37.46 -2.12
CA LYS A 720 17.55 36.40 -3.12
C LYS A 720 18.20 36.95 -4.40
N PRO A 721 18.90 36.14 -5.19
CA PRO A 721 19.35 36.54 -6.51
C PRO A 721 18.13 36.85 -7.40
N THR A 722 18.28 37.81 -8.29
CA THR A 722 17.28 38.11 -9.33
C THR A 722 17.39 37.10 -10.48
N THR A 723 16.42 37.06 -11.41
CA THR A 723 16.47 36.24 -12.64
C THR A 723 16.43 37.11 -13.91
N TRP A 724 16.77 38.39 -13.78
CA TRP A 724 16.74 39.36 -14.87
C TRP A 724 17.94 39.15 -15.81
N ALA A 725 17.75 39.37 -17.12
CA ALA A 725 18.63 38.93 -18.21
C ALA A 725 20.09 39.45 -18.25
N THR A 726 20.58 40.15 -17.22
CA THR A 726 21.89 40.83 -17.19
C THR A 726 22.66 40.62 -15.88
N HIS A 727 22.51 39.50 -15.17
CA HIS A 727 23.37 39.16 -14.03
C HIS A 727 24.15 37.87 -14.29
N ASP A 728 25.36 37.76 -13.77
CA ASP A 728 26.28 36.64 -14.05
C ASP A 728 26.07 35.44 -13.09
N GLY A 729 25.17 35.61 -12.11
CA GLY A 729 24.77 34.57 -11.17
C GLY A 729 25.51 34.69 -9.84
N GLU A 730 25.21 33.82 -8.88
CA GLU A 730 25.80 33.89 -7.53
C GLU A 730 27.31 33.63 -7.54
N ALA A 731 27.79 32.84 -8.51
CA ALA A 731 29.21 32.53 -8.69
C ALA A 731 30.08 33.80 -8.91
N ALA A 732 29.48 34.85 -9.48
CA ALA A 732 30.14 36.13 -9.71
C ALA A 732 30.54 36.87 -8.43
N VAL A 733 30.10 36.44 -7.25
CA VAL A 733 30.52 37.05 -5.98
C VAL A 733 31.90 36.54 -5.54
N THR A 734 32.42 35.49 -6.17
CA THR A 734 33.63 34.78 -5.72
C THR A 734 34.50 34.31 -6.88
N ASP A 735 34.25 34.81 -8.10
CA ASP A 735 34.95 34.37 -9.31
C ASP A 735 36.27 35.11 -9.52
N ASN A 736 36.60 36.06 -8.63
CA ASN A 736 37.79 36.88 -8.65
C ASN A 736 37.87 37.77 -9.91
N ASP A 737 36.72 38.05 -10.54
CA ASP A 737 36.55 38.98 -11.65
C ASP A 737 35.69 40.17 -11.21
N GLU A 738 36.34 41.29 -10.85
CA GLU A 738 35.64 42.49 -10.41
C GLU A 738 34.76 43.16 -11.51
N SER A 739 34.66 42.56 -12.71
CA SER A 739 33.76 43.00 -13.78
C SER A 739 32.43 42.24 -13.86
N THR A 740 32.32 41.06 -13.26
CA THR A 740 31.08 40.28 -13.16
C THR A 740 30.34 40.60 -11.86
N PHE A 741 29.03 40.33 -11.79
CA PHE A 741 28.28 40.64 -10.56
C PHE A 741 27.01 39.81 -10.37
N CYS A 742 26.57 39.77 -9.10
CA CYS A 742 25.24 39.32 -8.71
C CYS A 742 24.38 40.48 -8.18
N TRP A 743 23.13 40.55 -8.62
CA TRP A 743 22.10 41.41 -8.03
C TRP A 743 21.24 40.63 -7.05
N PHE A 744 21.16 41.15 -5.82
CA PHE A 744 20.28 40.67 -4.78
C PHE A 744 19.12 41.63 -4.51
N GLN A 745 17.94 41.06 -4.25
CA GLN A 745 16.74 41.79 -3.86
C GLN A 745 16.06 41.12 -2.65
N GLY A 746 15.19 41.84 -1.95
CA GLY A 746 14.39 41.29 -0.85
C GLY A 746 13.52 40.11 -1.29
N THR A 747 13.30 39.15 -0.40
CA THR A 747 12.56 37.91 -0.72
C THR A 747 11.12 38.16 -1.21
N SER A 748 10.50 39.26 -0.78
CA SER A 748 9.12 39.65 -1.10
C SER A 748 8.94 41.09 -1.62
N SER A 749 10.02 41.84 -1.87
CA SER A 749 9.97 43.24 -2.36
C SER A 749 11.28 43.72 -2.99
N ASP A 750 11.21 44.77 -3.81
CA ASP A 750 12.36 45.43 -4.47
C ASP A 750 13.17 46.32 -3.51
N THR A 751 13.76 45.72 -2.48
CA THR A 751 14.50 46.42 -1.41
C THR A 751 15.68 45.61 -0.91
N THR A 752 16.58 46.24 -0.16
CA THR A 752 17.61 45.54 0.63
C THR A 752 17.37 45.85 2.12
N PRO A 753 16.81 44.91 2.90
CA PRO A 753 16.46 45.18 4.29
C PRO A 753 17.70 45.24 5.21
N ALA A 754 17.58 45.94 6.34
CA ALA A 754 18.55 45.89 7.43
C ALA A 754 18.65 44.44 7.93
N GLY A 755 19.86 43.91 8.11
CA GLY A 755 20.13 42.50 8.41
C GLY A 755 20.11 41.58 7.18
N ALA A 756 20.03 42.13 5.96
CA ALA A 756 20.33 41.39 4.75
C ALA A 756 21.83 41.08 4.70
N SER A 757 22.18 39.83 4.37
CA SER A 757 23.58 39.43 4.27
C SER A 757 23.85 38.54 3.07
N VAL A 758 25.08 38.63 2.58
CA VAL A 758 25.69 37.66 1.65
C VAL A 758 26.83 36.99 2.39
N THR A 759 26.84 35.66 2.39
CA THR A 759 27.80 34.83 3.10
C THR A 759 28.49 33.90 2.13
N VAL A 760 29.81 34.00 2.12
CA VAL A 760 30.73 33.19 1.33
C VAL A 760 31.32 32.13 2.25
N THR A 761 30.97 30.86 2.07
CA THR A 761 31.45 29.75 2.91
C THR A 761 32.51 28.96 2.17
N TYR A 762 33.68 28.83 2.81
CA TYR A 762 34.80 28.08 2.28
C TYR A 762 34.72 26.60 2.67
N PRO A 763 35.18 25.72 1.78
CA PRO A 763 35.08 24.29 1.98
C PRO A 763 36.04 23.73 3.01
N GLU A 764 37.21 24.35 3.11
CA GLU A 764 38.16 24.20 4.19
C GLU A 764 38.46 25.60 4.73
N PRO A 765 38.76 25.75 6.02
CA PRO A 765 39.26 27.02 6.53
C PRO A 765 40.45 27.48 5.69
N ARG A 766 40.37 28.69 5.12
CA ARG A 766 41.47 29.29 4.37
C ARG A 766 42.30 30.14 5.30
N HIS A 767 43.61 29.94 5.26
CA HIS A 767 44.53 30.75 6.04
C HIS A 767 44.74 32.08 5.33
N ALA A 768 44.24 33.16 5.91
CA ALA A 768 44.23 34.46 5.24
C ALA A 768 44.33 35.59 6.26
N ARG A 769 45.03 36.66 5.87
CA ARG A 769 45.04 37.94 6.59
C ARG A 769 44.39 39.07 5.80
N GLU A 770 44.26 38.94 4.48
CA GLU A 770 43.78 39.99 3.58
C GLU A 770 42.42 39.62 2.99
N PHE A 771 41.46 40.55 3.07
CA PHE A 771 40.06 40.37 2.69
C PHE A 771 39.60 41.50 1.78
N THR A 772 38.74 41.18 0.82
CA THR A 772 38.26 42.15 -0.17
C THR A 772 36.74 42.06 -0.30
N PHE A 773 36.09 43.22 -0.34
CA PHE A 773 34.68 43.35 -0.70
C PHE A 773 34.53 44.39 -1.80
N VAL A 774 33.85 44.02 -2.88
CA VAL A 774 33.55 44.88 -4.03
C VAL A 774 32.05 44.88 -4.31
N GLN A 775 31.51 46.07 -4.44
CA GLN A 775 30.12 46.35 -4.82
C GLN A 775 30.10 47.44 -5.90
N THR A 776 28.91 47.88 -6.30
CA THR A 776 28.80 49.00 -7.26
C THR A 776 29.21 50.34 -6.66
N THR A 777 29.39 51.36 -7.50
CA THR A 777 29.71 52.73 -7.07
C THR A 777 28.66 53.25 -6.05
N PRO A 778 29.03 54.15 -5.12
CA PRO A 778 28.15 54.64 -4.06
C PRO A 778 26.78 55.16 -4.54
N ASP A 779 26.74 55.78 -5.73
CA ASP A 779 25.54 56.32 -6.37
C ASP A 779 24.61 55.26 -7.00
N GLY A 780 25.02 53.98 -6.99
CA GLY A 780 24.26 52.85 -7.53
C GLY A 780 23.56 51.99 -6.46
N ASP A 781 23.28 50.73 -6.83
CA ASP A 781 22.74 49.65 -5.98
C ASP A 781 23.75 49.14 -4.93
N ALA A 782 24.36 50.07 -4.18
CA ALA A 782 25.35 49.81 -3.14
C ALA A 782 24.76 50.00 -1.74
N ILE A 783 25.14 49.13 -0.81
CA ILE A 783 24.89 49.36 0.62
C ILE A 783 25.75 50.52 1.11
N GLN A 784 25.26 51.30 2.09
CA GLN A 784 25.93 52.52 2.55
C GLN A 784 26.57 52.37 3.93
N GLU A 785 26.08 51.41 4.71
CA GLU A 785 26.60 51.06 6.04
C GLU A 785 26.39 49.57 6.27
N GLY A 786 27.39 48.91 6.84
CA GLY A 786 27.34 47.47 7.10
C GLY A 786 28.54 46.96 7.89
N THR A 787 28.57 45.66 8.13
CA THR A 787 29.68 44.96 8.78
C THR A 787 30.25 43.88 7.87
N PHE A 788 31.57 43.72 7.90
CA PHE A 788 32.26 42.60 7.28
C PHE A 788 32.86 41.71 8.37
N GLU A 789 32.54 40.42 8.33
CA GLU A 789 32.87 39.45 9.37
C GLU A 789 33.46 38.18 8.75
N TYR A 790 34.30 37.49 9.51
CA TYR A 790 34.71 36.12 9.19
C TYR A 790 34.24 35.15 10.27
N MET A 791 34.04 33.88 9.89
CA MET A 791 33.79 32.77 10.81
C MET A 791 35.06 31.94 10.92
N ASP A 792 35.53 31.69 12.14
CA ASP A 792 36.68 30.83 12.38
C ASP A 792 36.32 29.33 12.27
N SER A 793 37.34 28.46 12.39
CA SER A 793 37.18 27.00 12.35
C SER A 793 36.34 26.42 13.50
N THR A 794 36.09 27.18 14.57
CA THR A 794 35.23 26.78 15.69
C THR A 794 33.76 27.19 15.53
N GLY A 795 33.45 27.93 14.45
CA GLY A 795 32.11 28.45 14.18
C GLY A 795 31.81 29.80 14.84
N THR A 796 32.84 30.50 15.35
CA THR A 796 32.69 31.80 16.01
C THR A 796 32.88 32.92 14.97
N TRP A 797 31.97 33.91 14.98
CA TRP A 797 32.05 35.07 14.09
C TRP A 797 32.88 36.19 14.72
N HIS A 798 33.78 36.75 13.92
CA HIS A 798 34.69 37.84 14.28
C HIS A 798 34.56 38.99 13.27
N THR A 799 34.69 40.22 13.74
CA THR A 799 34.59 41.41 12.87
C THR A 799 35.91 41.69 12.16
N ILE A 800 35.85 41.84 10.83
CA ILE A 800 36.97 42.31 9.99
C ILE A 800 36.98 43.84 9.97
N GLY A 801 35.82 44.47 9.75
CA GLY A 801 35.71 45.93 9.64
C GLY A 801 34.31 46.41 9.28
N ALA A 802 34.15 47.74 9.15
CA ALA A 802 32.90 48.37 8.75
C ALA A 802 32.86 48.62 7.23
N ILE A 803 31.69 48.43 6.62
CA ILE A 803 31.39 48.80 5.23
C ILE A 803 30.88 50.23 5.22
N ASP A 804 31.46 51.09 4.38
CA ASP A 804 31.19 52.54 4.35
C ASP A 804 30.54 53.03 3.04
N GLY A 805 30.17 52.10 2.17
CA GLY A 805 29.52 52.38 0.88
C GLY A 805 30.47 52.69 -0.26
N THR A 806 31.78 52.64 -0.04
CA THR A 806 32.76 52.67 -1.13
C THR A 806 32.65 51.43 -2.03
N GLN A 807 33.11 51.59 -3.28
CA GLN A 807 32.98 50.56 -4.32
C GLN A 807 33.83 49.31 -4.02
N LYS A 808 35.07 49.51 -3.55
CA LYS A 808 36.02 48.44 -3.22
C LYS A 808 36.68 48.75 -1.89
N GLN A 809 36.59 47.80 -0.95
CA GLN A 809 37.21 47.88 0.37
C GLN A 809 38.12 46.66 0.57
N ASN A 810 39.38 46.92 0.89
CA ASN A 810 40.34 45.90 1.30
C ASN A 810 40.60 46.03 2.80
N PHE A 811 40.66 44.90 3.48
CA PHE A 811 40.90 44.80 4.91
C PHE A 811 42.08 43.88 5.15
N ALA A 812 42.88 44.17 6.18
CA ALA A 812 43.97 43.31 6.61
C ALA A 812 43.91 43.15 8.13
N LEU A 813 44.07 41.92 8.62
CA LEU A 813 44.21 41.61 10.04
C LEU A 813 45.70 41.60 10.43
N ASP A 814 45.99 41.81 11.72
CA ASP A 814 47.36 41.84 12.25
C ASP A 814 48.09 40.48 12.14
N ALA A 815 47.34 39.39 12.06
CA ALA A 815 47.83 38.04 11.82
C ALA A 815 46.88 37.28 10.90
N ALA A 816 47.40 36.32 10.14
CA ALA A 816 46.58 35.41 9.35
C ALA A 816 45.77 34.49 10.27
N VAL A 817 44.53 34.25 9.88
CA VAL A 817 43.55 33.48 10.64
C VAL A 817 42.93 32.43 9.73
N ASP A 818 42.43 31.35 10.33
CA ASP A 818 41.71 30.31 9.61
C ASP A 818 40.26 30.74 9.42
N VAL A 819 39.88 30.97 8.16
CA VAL A 819 38.56 31.52 7.79
C VAL A 819 37.71 30.46 7.13
N LYS A 820 36.64 30.05 7.81
CA LYS A 820 35.64 29.11 7.29
C LYS A 820 34.53 29.80 6.49
N ALA A 821 34.23 31.06 6.77
CA ALA A 821 33.27 31.84 5.98
C ALA A 821 33.53 33.35 6.11
N LEU A 822 33.09 34.12 5.11
CA LEU A 822 33.01 35.58 5.13
C LEU A 822 31.56 36.03 5.03
N ARG A 823 31.18 37.09 5.72
CA ARG A 823 29.82 37.63 5.67
C ARG A 823 29.85 39.14 5.62
N VAL A 824 29.17 39.71 4.62
CA VAL A 824 28.84 41.14 4.58
C VAL A 824 27.38 41.31 4.94
N THR A 825 27.11 42.14 5.95
CA THR A 825 25.75 42.41 6.44
C THR A 825 25.42 43.88 6.31
N ASN A 826 24.34 44.18 5.59
CA ASN A 826 23.77 45.52 5.50
C ASN A 826 23.04 45.88 6.79
N THR A 827 23.32 47.03 7.40
CA THR A 827 22.72 47.42 8.70
C THR A 827 21.52 48.36 8.57
N ARG A 828 21.12 48.74 7.34
CA ARG A 828 20.05 49.73 7.09
C ARG A 828 19.00 49.24 6.09
N ASN A 829 17.74 49.64 6.24
CA ASN A 829 16.75 49.39 5.17
C ASN A 829 17.00 50.32 3.97
N LEU A 830 17.16 49.76 2.77
CA LEU A 830 17.41 50.49 1.53
C LEU A 830 16.31 50.20 0.50
N PRO A 831 15.76 51.22 -0.20
CA PRO A 831 14.74 51.05 -1.23
C PRO A 831 15.35 50.76 -2.61
N LYS A 832 16.42 49.96 -2.63
CA LYS A 832 17.16 49.59 -3.84
C LYS A 832 17.67 48.16 -3.72
N TRP A 833 17.96 47.55 -4.85
CA TRP A 833 18.64 46.25 -4.91
C TRP A 833 20.11 46.41 -4.47
N TRP A 834 20.78 45.28 -4.28
CA TRP A 834 22.19 45.25 -3.89
C TRP A 834 23.02 44.52 -4.93
N LYS A 835 23.95 45.24 -5.55
CA LYS A 835 24.85 44.75 -6.60
C LYS A 835 26.24 44.47 -6.03
N VAL A 836 26.61 43.19 -5.98
CA VAL A 836 27.88 42.70 -5.42
C VAL A 836 28.74 42.13 -6.53
N TYR A 837 30.01 42.57 -6.60
CA TYR A 837 30.99 42.11 -7.59
C TYR A 837 31.96 41.11 -7.00
N GLU A 838 32.36 41.22 -5.72
CA GLU A 838 33.32 40.27 -5.15
C GLU A 838 33.26 40.28 -3.62
N ILE A 839 33.37 39.11 -2.99
CA ILE A 839 33.68 38.91 -1.57
C ILE A 839 34.75 37.82 -1.52
N GLY A 840 35.99 38.23 -1.22
CA GLY A 840 37.14 37.35 -1.34
C GLY A 840 38.15 37.51 -0.21
N LEU A 841 39.14 36.62 -0.23
CA LEU A 841 40.34 36.68 0.60
C LEU A 841 41.57 36.31 -0.23
N THR A 842 42.75 36.75 0.22
CA THR A 842 44.03 36.26 -0.32
C THR A 842 44.53 35.13 0.57
N GLU A 843 44.57 33.92 0.02
CA GLU A 843 45.02 32.73 0.73
C GLU A 843 46.55 32.71 0.80
N GLU A 844 47.09 32.54 2.01
CA GLU A 844 48.51 32.25 2.22
C GLU A 844 48.72 30.74 2.16
N GLU A 845 49.62 30.27 1.29
CA GLU A 845 49.98 28.84 1.21
C GLU A 845 50.54 28.36 2.55
N PRO A 846 49.98 27.30 3.15
CA PRO A 846 50.48 26.80 4.43
C PRO A 846 51.90 26.26 4.24
N ASP A 847 52.77 26.55 5.22
CA ASP A 847 54.13 26.05 5.21
C ASP A 847 54.13 24.51 5.05
N PRO A 848 54.81 23.95 4.03
CA PRO A 848 54.93 22.51 3.84
C PRO A 848 55.39 21.76 5.10
N SER A 849 56.13 22.41 5.99
CA SER A 849 56.54 21.86 7.28
C SER A 849 55.37 21.62 8.23
N VAL A 850 54.38 22.52 8.26
CA VAL A 850 53.17 22.44 9.09
C VAL A 850 52.26 21.31 8.59
N VAL A 851 52.07 21.21 7.27
CA VAL A 851 51.25 20.14 6.69
C VAL A 851 51.87 18.76 6.91
N ARG A 852 53.20 18.65 6.86
CA ARG A 852 53.89 17.40 7.23
C ARG A 852 53.71 17.07 8.72
N GLN A 853 53.72 18.06 9.61
CA GLN A 853 53.40 17.82 11.04
C GLN A 853 51.96 17.29 11.22
N GLU A 854 50.99 17.80 10.46
CA GLU A 854 49.60 17.32 10.52
C GLU A 854 49.43 15.87 10.03
N LEU A 855 50.16 15.49 8.96
CA LEU A 855 50.21 14.12 8.46
C LEU A 855 50.92 13.20 9.46
N GLN A 856 52.03 13.65 10.05
CA GLN A 856 52.73 12.91 11.10
C GLN A 856 51.84 12.69 12.32
N ALA A 857 51.10 13.71 12.77
CA ALA A 857 50.14 13.58 13.86
C ALA A 857 49.01 12.58 13.52
N ALA A 858 48.58 12.51 12.26
CA ALA A 858 47.60 11.51 11.82
C ALA A 858 48.19 10.08 11.83
N ILE A 859 49.45 9.91 11.41
CA ILE A 859 50.19 8.64 11.49
C ILE A 859 50.35 8.19 12.95
N ASP A 860 50.82 9.10 13.82
CA ASP A 860 50.99 8.83 15.24
C ASP A 860 49.66 8.43 15.87
N ALA A 861 48.58 9.16 15.55
CA ALA A 861 47.23 8.82 15.98
C ALA A 861 46.77 7.45 15.44
N ALA A 862 47.10 7.09 14.20
CA ALA A 862 46.78 5.78 13.66
C ALA A 862 47.54 4.65 14.39
N HIS A 863 48.80 4.85 14.77
CA HIS A 863 49.57 3.88 15.58
C HIS A 863 49.01 3.68 16.99
N THR A 864 48.17 4.59 17.50
CA THR A 864 47.45 4.37 18.76
C THR A 864 46.29 3.38 18.67
N VAL A 865 45.85 3.00 17.45
CA VAL A 865 44.79 2.01 17.28
C VAL A 865 45.33 0.63 17.65
N SER A 866 44.79 0.05 18.72
CA SER A 866 45.27 -1.24 19.23
C SER A 866 44.99 -2.40 18.26
N THR A 867 45.78 -3.47 18.36
CA THR A 867 45.54 -4.72 17.63
C THR A 867 44.19 -5.35 17.96
N GLU A 868 43.69 -5.18 19.19
CA GLU A 868 42.35 -5.61 19.62
C GLU A 868 41.25 -4.80 18.93
N THR A 869 41.40 -3.48 18.84
CA THR A 869 40.46 -2.60 18.12
C THR A 869 40.38 -2.97 16.64
N LEU A 870 41.53 -3.19 15.98
CA LEU A 870 41.59 -3.62 14.59
C LEU A 870 40.97 -5.00 14.36
N ALA A 871 41.11 -5.93 15.32
CA ALA A 871 40.49 -7.26 15.25
C ALA A 871 38.96 -7.22 15.43
N SER A 872 38.43 -6.16 16.06
CA SER A 872 37.00 -5.95 16.24
C SER A 872 36.30 -5.36 15.01
N TRP A 873 37.05 -4.89 14.01
CA TRP A 873 36.48 -4.29 12.81
C TRP A 873 36.13 -5.30 11.74
N ILE A 874 35.23 -4.92 10.84
CA ILE A 874 34.99 -5.65 9.60
C ILE A 874 36.26 -5.68 8.75
N ARG A 875 36.43 -6.76 7.98
CA ARG A 875 37.62 -7.00 7.17
C ARG A 875 37.92 -5.84 6.22
N THR A 876 36.91 -5.29 5.54
CA THR A 876 37.09 -4.16 4.62
C THR A 876 37.59 -2.88 5.30
N SER A 877 37.10 -2.55 6.50
CA SER A 877 37.58 -1.40 7.27
C SER A 877 39.03 -1.57 7.72
N LYS A 878 39.40 -2.80 8.13
CA LYS A 878 40.79 -3.13 8.48
C LYS A 878 41.72 -2.99 7.28
N GLU A 879 41.33 -3.50 6.12
CA GLU A 879 42.08 -3.40 4.87
C GLU A 879 42.27 -1.93 4.45
N ALA A 880 41.20 -1.12 4.47
CA ALA A 880 41.26 0.30 4.14
C ALA A 880 42.17 1.09 5.10
N PHE A 881 42.08 0.82 6.41
CA PHE A 881 42.96 1.45 7.40
C PHE A 881 44.44 1.10 7.16
N THR A 882 44.74 -0.16 6.89
CA THR A 882 46.12 -0.60 6.64
C THR A 882 46.67 0.03 5.35
N GLN A 883 45.86 0.11 4.29
CA GLN A 883 46.26 0.76 3.05
C GLN A 883 46.51 2.26 3.23
N ALA A 884 45.61 2.97 3.92
CA ALA A 884 45.77 4.41 4.17
C ALA A 884 46.98 4.73 5.05
N LEU A 885 47.22 3.92 6.09
CA LEU A 885 48.39 4.08 6.96
C LEU A 885 49.68 3.89 6.16
N THR A 886 49.75 2.83 5.35
CA THR A 886 50.89 2.57 4.46
C THR A 886 51.14 3.74 3.48
N ALA A 887 50.08 4.29 2.90
CA ALA A 887 50.17 5.41 1.97
C ALA A 887 50.64 6.70 2.68
N ALA A 888 50.16 6.96 3.90
CA ALA A 888 50.57 8.11 4.70
C ALA A 888 52.05 8.02 5.10
N GLU A 889 52.50 6.84 5.56
CA GLU A 889 53.90 6.57 5.91
C GLU A 889 54.84 6.68 4.70
N ALA A 890 54.38 6.29 3.50
CA ALA A 890 55.15 6.50 2.28
C ALA A 890 55.18 7.98 1.85
N GLY A 891 54.07 8.71 2.05
CA GLY A 891 53.93 10.10 1.62
C GLY A 891 54.66 11.12 2.48
N ILE A 892 54.78 10.89 3.79
CA ILE A 892 55.35 11.87 4.75
C ILE A 892 56.77 12.33 4.40
N ASN A 893 57.57 11.46 3.77
CA ASN A 893 58.95 11.76 3.36
C ASN A 893 59.09 12.01 1.83
N ASN A 894 57.97 12.01 1.10
CA ASN A 894 58.00 12.24 -0.34
C ASN A 894 58.02 13.75 -0.63
N ASN A 895 59.14 14.24 -1.16
CA ASN A 895 59.32 15.64 -1.52
C ASN A 895 58.67 16.04 -2.86
N GLN A 896 58.13 15.08 -3.61
CA GLN A 896 57.37 15.34 -4.84
C GLN A 896 55.87 15.57 -4.59
N LEU A 897 55.38 15.29 -3.37
CA LEU A 897 53.99 15.56 -3.00
C LEU A 897 53.80 17.03 -2.62
N THR A 898 52.74 17.63 -3.15
CA THR A 898 52.31 18.99 -2.81
C THR A 898 51.75 19.05 -1.38
N PRO A 899 51.68 20.24 -0.74
CA PRO A 899 50.96 20.42 0.52
C PRO A 899 49.52 19.87 0.46
N THR A 900 48.83 20.04 -0.67
CA THR A 900 47.49 19.49 -0.91
C THR A 900 47.46 17.95 -0.89
N ASP A 901 48.45 17.28 -1.49
CA ASP A 901 48.51 15.80 -1.48
C ASP A 901 48.76 15.25 -0.07
N LEU A 902 49.60 15.93 0.72
CA LEU A 902 49.89 15.57 2.10
C LEU A 902 48.66 15.72 3.00
N LYS A 903 47.86 16.80 2.82
CA LYS A 903 46.57 16.97 3.51
C LYS A 903 45.59 15.84 3.17
N LYS A 904 45.52 15.41 1.90
CA LYS A 904 44.66 14.29 1.47
C LYS A 904 45.03 12.98 2.16
N LEU A 905 46.32 12.67 2.27
CA LEU A 905 46.79 11.48 2.99
C LEU A 905 46.41 11.54 4.48
N ALA A 906 46.57 12.70 5.11
CA ALA A 906 46.24 12.89 6.52
C ALA A 906 44.72 12.74 6.76
N GLN A 907 43.91 13.31 5.87
CA GLN A 907 42.45 13.24 5.95
C GLN A 907 41.94 11.81 5.72
N ASN A 908 42.43 11.10 4.70
CA ASN A 908 42.05 9.71 4.44
C ASN A 908 42.34 8.83 5.66
N LEU A 909 43.55 8.96 6.23
CA LEU A 909 43.95 8.19 7.42
C LEU A 909 43.06 8.50 8.64
N ARG A 910 42.68 9.77 8.85
CA ARG A 910 41.75 10.15 9.92
C ARG A 910 40.36 9.54 9.70
N THR A 911 39.86 9.51 8.47
CA THR A 911 38.54 8.95 8.13
C THR A 911 38.48 7.45 8.38
N VAL A 912 39.45 6.68 7.89
CA VAL A 912 39.43 5.21 8.04
C VAL A 912 39.79 4.73 9.45
N ARG A 913 40.35 5.60 10.30
CA ARG A 913 40.72 5.32 11.69
C ARG A 913 39.52 5.09 12.61
N GLU A 914 38.32 5.54 12.23
CA GLU A 914 37.10 5.28 13.01
C GLU A 914 36.71 3.79 12.95
N GLY A 915 36.87 3.18 11.77
CA GLY A 915 36.55 1.79 11.48
C GLY A 915 35.08 1.41 11.71
N VAL A 916 34.68 0.22 11.23
CA VAL A 916 33.32 -0.30 11.46
C VAL A 916 33.43 -1.59 12.24
N LYS A 917 32.76 -1.64 13.41
CA LYS A 917 32.75 -2.84 14.26
C LYS A 917 32.01 -4.00 13.59
N ARG A 918 32.57 -5.20 13.74
CA ARG A 918 32.01 -6.47 13.26
C ARG A 918 31.00 -7.01 14.27
N TYR A 919 29.90 -7.57 13.77
CA TYR A 919 28.94 -8.30 14.58
C TYR A 919 29.53 -9.62 15.08
N ALA A 920 29.43 -9.88 16.38
CA ALA A 920 29.98 -11.08 17.02
C ALA A 920 29.04 -11.74 18.04
N ASP A 921 27.81 -11.25 18.20
CA ASP A 921 26.90 -11.72 19.25
C ASP A 921 26.30 -13.12 18.96
N THR A 922 26.29 -13.56 17.70
CA THR A 922 25.79 -14.88 17.29
C THR A 922 26.52 -15.38 16.04
N THR A 923 26.85 -16.66 16.02
CA THR A 923 27.47 -17.34 14.87
C THR A 923 26.44 -18.08 14.03
N LYS A 924 26.79 -18.37 12.77
CA LYS A 924 25.92 -19.15 11.86
C LYS A 924 25.50 -20.50 12.45
N ALA A 925 26.45 -21.24 13.03
CA ALA A 925 26.19 -22.56 13.60
C ALA A 925 25.25 -22.51 14.83
N GLU A 926 25.35 -21.46 15.67
CA GLU A 926 24.44 -21.24 16.79
C GLU A 926 23.03 -20.89 16.31
N LEU A 927 22.91 -20.12 15.22
CA LEU A 927 21.62 -19.79 14.62
C LEU A 927 20.95 -21.03 14.03
N GLU A 928 21.69 -21.87 13.31
CA GLU A 928 21.18 -23.11 12.71
C GLU A 928 20.63 -24.10 13.74
N GLN A 929 21.24 -24.17 14.93
CA GLN A 929 20.72 -24.99 16.03
C GLN A 929 19.40 -24.51 16.63
N GLN A 930 19.00 -23.27 16.35
CA GLN A 930 17.80 -22.64 16.93
C GLN A 930 16.60 -22.61 15.96
N HIS A 931 16.76 -23.18 14.76
CA HIS A 931 15.71 -23.21 13.74
C HIS A 931 14.44 -23.93 14.23
N LYS A 932 13.27 -23.41 13.86
CA LYS A 932 11.97 -23.94 14.29
C LYS A 932 11.39 -24.88 13.23
N ASP A 933 10.68 -25.92 13.68
CA ASP A 933 9.99 -26.87 12.79
C ASP A 933 8.70 -26.26 12.25
N ALA A 934 8.59 -26.13 10.93
CA ALA A 934 7.43 -25.58 10.24
C ALA A 934 6.11 -26.26 10.61
N ARG A 935 6.13 -27.57 10.93
CA ARG A 935 4.93 -28.38 11.17
C ARG A 935 4.17 -28.01 12.45
N ALA A 936 4.79 -27.24 13.35
CA ALA A 936 4.18 -26.82 14.60
C ALA A 936 3.39 -25.50 14.49
N TYR A 937 3.57 -24.74 13.40
CA TYR A 937 3.09 -23.37 13.29
C TYR A 937 2.20 -23.16 12.07
N THR A 938 1.39 -22.10 12.10
CA THR A 938 0.59 -21.70 10.94
C THR A 938 1.52 -21.31 9.78
N PRO A 939 1.18 -21.65 8.52
CA PRO A 939 2.04 -21.36 7.36
C PRO A 939 2.46 -19.89 7.25
N ILE A 940 1.55 -18.96 7.56
CA ILE A 940 1.81 -17.51 7.46
C ILE A 940 2.79 -17.04 8.53
N SER A 941 2.57 -17.42 9.80
CA SER A 941 3.48 -17.01 10.88
C SER A 941 4.87 -17.62 10.71
N PHE A 942 4.93 -18.88 10.24
CA PHE A 942 6.19 -19.55 9.96
C PHE A 942 6.94 -18.90 8.80
N ALA A 943 6.27 -18.55 7.69
CA ALA A 943 6.92 -17.87 6.57
C ALA A 943 7.55 -16.53 6.97
N ARG A 944 6.90 -15.78 7.88
CA ARG A 944 7.46 -14.53 8.44
C ARG A 944 8.71 -14.78 9.27
N TYR A 945 8.70 -15.80 10.12
CA TYR A 945 9.87 -16.24 10.87
C TYR A 945 11.01 -16.69 9.95
N GLU A 946 10.70 -17.60 9.02
CA GLU A 946 11.66 -18.20 8.10
C GLU A 946 12.39 -17.15 7.27
N ARG A 947 11.67 -16.14 6.79
CA ARG A 947 12.24 -15.01 6.07
C ARG A 947 13.35 -14.32 6.85
N VAL A 948 13.08 -13.92 8.10
CA VAL A 948 14.05 -13.19 8.90
C VAL A 948 15.21 -14.11 9.31
N TYR A 949 14.91 -15.37 9.59
CA TYR A 949 15.91 -16.39 9.86
C TYR A 949 16.87 -16.54 8.68
N GLN A 950 16.37 -16.72 7.45
CA GLN A 950 17.21 -16.87 6.26
C GLN A 950 18.00 -15.60 5.93
N ALA A 951 17.42 -14.42 6.11
CA ALA A 951 18.16 -13.16 5.92
C ALA A 951 19.32 -13.02 6.92
N PHE A 952 19.12 -13.44 8.18
CA PHE A 952 20.18 -13.41 9.18
C PHE A 952 21.25 -14.49 8.90
N LEU A 953 20.82 -15.69 8.49
CA LEU A 953 21.71 -16.77 8.08
C LEU A 953 22.63 -16.33 6.92
N GLN A 954 22.07 -15.70 5.89
CA GLN A 954 22.83 -15.18 4.75
C GLN A 954 23.78 -14.04 5.16
N ALA A 955 23.38 -13.15 6.06
CA ALA A 955 24.25 -12.10 6.56
C ALA A 955 25.46 -12.67 7.34
N LEU A 956 25.25 -13.79 8.05
CA LEU A 956 26.31 -14.49 8.78
C LEU A 956 27.26 -15.28 7.86
N ASP A 957 26.88 -15.60 6.62
CA ASP A 957 27.83 -16.15 5.63
C ASP A 957 28.98 -15.19 5.32
N ALA A 958 28.72 -13.88 5.44
CA ALA A 958 29.72 -12.84 5.30
C ALA A 958 30.13 -12.24 6.66
N ALA A 959 30.18 -13.07 7.73
CA ALA A 959 30.39 -12.62 9.11
C ALA A 959 31.60 -11.67 9.31
N ASP A 960 32.70 -11.88 8.58
CA ASP A 960 33.89 -11.01 8.62
C ASP A 960 33.63 -9.58 8.14
N ASN A 961 32.55 -9.36 7.37
CA ASN A 961 32.11 -8.05 6.88
C ASN A 961 30.73 -7.62 7.40
N LEU A 962 30.12 -8.37 8.32
CA LEU A 962 28.84 -7.99 8.90
C LEU A 962 29.03 -6.89 9.96
N ALA A 963 28.51 -5.70 9.71
CA ALA A 963 28.55 -4.60 10.68
C ALA A 963 27.70 -4.91 11.92
N GLU A 964 28.19 -4.50 13.10
CA GLU A 964 27.53 -4.73 14.40
C GLU A 964 26.08 -4.22 14.42
N SER A 965 25.82 -3.04 13.87
CA SER A 965 24.48 -2.45 13.78
C SER A 965 23.51 -3.32 12.98
N ARG A 966 23.94 -3.82 11.82
CA ARG A 966 23.12 -4.67 10.94
C ARG A 966 22.84 -6.04 11.56
N GLY A 967 23.85 -6.66 12.15
CA GLY A 967 23.67 -7.94 12.85
C GLY A 967 22.73 -7.82 14.04
N LYS A 968 22.84 -6.76 14.84
CA LYS A 968 21.90 -6.47 15.96
C LYS A 968 20.47 -6.23 15.48
N GLN A 969 20.31 -5.54 14.36
CA GLN A 969 18.99 -5.33 13.76
C GLN A 969 18.37 -6.66 13.31
N LEU A 970 19.12 -7.52 12.60
CA LEU A 970 18.64 -8.83 12.17
C LEU A 970 18.29 -9.74 13.35
N ALA A 971 19.09 -9.72 14.41
CA ALA A 971 18.79 -10.43 15.65
C ALA A 971 17.50 -9.92 16.33
N ALA A 972 17.29 -8.60 16.39
CA ALA A 972 16.07 -8.02 16.93
C ALA A 972 14.84 -8.39 16.09
N GLN A 973 14.97 -8.36 14.76
CA GLN A 973 13.92 -8.80 13.83
C GLN A 973 13.58 -10.29 14.02
N LEU A 974 14.60 -11.15 14.16
CA LEU A 974 14.37 -12.58 14.35
C LEU A 974 13.65 -12.86 15.68
N ASN A 975 14.07 -12.18 16.75
CA ASN A 975 13.39 -12.28 18.05
C ASN A 975 11.94 -11.81 17.98
N SER A 976 11.67 -10.72 17.25
CA SER A 976 10.30 -10.27 17.01
C SER A 976 9.49 -11.33 16.25
N ALA A 977 10.05 -11.92 15.19
CA ALA A 977 9.37 -12.93 14.40
C ALA A 977 9.14 -14.24 15.19
N LEU A 978 10.08 -14.65 16.05
CA LEU A 978 9.91 -15.77 16.99
C LEU A 978 8.75 -15.54 17.96
N ASN A 979 8.65 -14.34 18.53
CA ASN A 979 7.55 -13.98 19.44
C ASN A 979 6.18 -13.93 18.75
N ASN A 980 6.16 -13.79 17.42
CA ASN A 980 4.95 -13.74 16.60
C ASN A 980 4.60 -15.07 15.91
N LEU A 981 5.33 -16.16 16.20
CA LEU A 981 4.96 -17.49 15.72
C LEU A 981 3.63 -17.94 16.33
N VAL A 982 2.74 -18.48 15.50
CA VAL A 982 1.42 -18.94 15.92
C VAL A 982 1.33 -20.44 15.73
N VAL A 983 1.07 -21.18 16.81
CA VAL A 983 0.89 -22.65 16.76
C VAL A 983 -0.40 -22.99 16.03
N ASP A 984 -0.38 -23.96 15.10
CA ASP A 984 -1.61 -24.46 14.46
C ASP A 984 -2.40 -25.34 15.43
N ARG A 985 -3.60 -24.92 15.78
CA ARG A 985 -4.46 -25.61 16.77
C ARG A 985 -5.48 -26.57 16.17
N THR A 986 -5.49 -26.79 14.87
CA THR A 986 -6.55 -27.57 14.20
C THR A 986 -6.70 -28.99 14.75
N GLU A 987 -5.61 -29.75 14.84
CA GLU A 987 -5.66 -31.13 15.34
C GLU A 987 -5.82 -31.20 16.87
N HIS A 988 -5.33 -30.19 17.59
CA HIS A 988 -5.60 -30.01 19.01
C HIS A 988 -7.11 -29.85 19.25
N ASP A 989 -7.78 -28.96 18.52
CA ASP A 989 -9.21 -28.69 18.67
C ASP A 989 -10.07 -29.92 18.28
N ARG A 990 -9.65 -30.68 17.25
CA ARG A 990 -10.28 -31.96 16.90
C ARG A 990 -10.12 -33.01 18.01
N ALA A 991 -8.96 -33.06 18.65
CA ALA A 991 -8.73 -33.94 19.80
C ALA A 991 -9.60 -33.55 21.00
N GLU A 992 -9.76 -32.25 21.29
CA GLU A 992 -10.68 -31.77 22.33
C GLU A 992 -12.13 -32.17 22.04
N LEU A 993 -12.58 -32.01 20.80
CA LEU A 993 -13.92 -32.45 20.36
C LEU A 993 -14.12 -33.96 20.53
N ALA A 994 -13.15 -34.79 20.11
CA ALA A 994 -13.25 -36.24 20.27
C ALA A 994 -13.33 -36.67 21.74
N LEU A 995 -12.56 -36.01 22.61
CA LEU A 995 -12.61 -36.23 24.05
C LEU A 995 -13.97 -35.83 24.64
N ALA A 996 -14.48 -34.65 24.26
CA ALA A 996 -15.81 -34.20 24.65
C ALA A 996 -16.90 -35.18 24.19
N ASP A 997 -16.84 -35.65 22.95
CA ASP A 997 -17.81 -36.58 22.37
C ASP A 997 -17.79 -37.94 23.06
N SER A 998 -16.62 -38.42 23.49
CA SER A 998 -16.52 -39.67 24.28
C SER A 998 -17.21 -39.61 25.65
N SER A 999 -17.49 -38.42 26.19
CA SER A 999 -18.02 -38.27 27.55
C SER A 999 -19.50 -38.64 27.73
N VAL A 1000 -20.28 -38.80 26.66
CA VAL A 1000 -21.69 -39.26 26.75
C VAL A 1000 -21.82 -40.78 26.85
N LEU A 1001 -20.74 -41.52 26.62
CA LEU A 1001 -20.79 -42.97 26.66
C LEU A 1001 -20.99 -43.45 28.10
N VAL A 1002 -21.94 -44.37 28.31
CA VAL A 1002 -22.29 -44.91 29.63
C VAL A 1002 -21.68 -46.30 29.78
N GLU A 1003 -20.78 -46.48 30.75
CA GLU A 1003 -20.03 -47.73 30.97
C GLU A 1003 -20.91 -48.99 30.98
N SER A 1004 -22.06 -48.94 31.66
CA SER A 1004 -22.98 -50.08 31.82
C SER A 1004 -23.58 -50.60 30.52
N GLU A 1005 -23.49 -49.83 29.43
CA GLU A 1005 -24.03 -50.20 28.12
C GLU A 1005 -23.06 -51.08 27.30
N TYR A 1006 -21.85 -51.33 27.82
CA TYR A 1006 -20.78 -51.99 27.07
C TYR A 1006 -20.06 -53.08 27.87
N SER A 1007 -19.38 -53.99 27.17
CA SER A 1007 -18.54 -55.02 27.79
C SER A 1007 -17.31 -54.40 28.45
N ALA A 1008 -16.87 -54.98 29.57
CA ALA A 1008 -15.71 -54.48 30.33
C ALA A 1008 -14.44 -54.32 29.47
N ASP A 1009 -14.18 -55.27 28.56
CA ASP A 1009 -13.00 -55.23 27.68
C ASP A 1009 -13.08 -54.11 26.65
N SER A 1010 -14.25 -53.87 26.06
CA SER A 1010 -14.41 -52.79 25.07
C SER A 1010 -14.40 -51.40 25.73
N TRP A 1011 -14.99 -51.30 26.93
CA TRP A 1011 -14.93 -50.09 27.75
C TRP A 1011 -13.50 -49.74 28.19
N ALA A 1012 -12.73 -50.73 28.67
CA ALA A 1012 -11.35 -50.52 29.09
C ALA A 1012 -10.46 -49.95 27.96
N ARG A 1013 -10.70 -50.36 26.71
CA ARG A 1013 -10.00 -49.79 25.53
C ARG A 1013 -10.34 -48.32 25.32
N VAL A 1014 -11.60 -47.92 25.46
CA VAL A 1014 -12.03 -46.51 25.36
C VAL A 1014 -11.43 -45.68 26.50
N VAL A 1015 -11.47 -46.17 27.75
CA VAL A 1015 -10.86 -45.48 28.89
C VAL A 1015 -9.37 -45.27 28.68
N SER A 1016 -8.64 -46.31 28.24
CA SER A 1016 -7.20 -46.21 27.97
C SER A 1016 -6.88 -45.20 26.86
N ALA A 1017 -7.61 -45.23 25.74
CA ALA A 1017 -7.42 -44.27 24.66
C ALA A 1017 -7.78 -42.83 25.08
N LYS A 1018 -8.85 -42.68 25.87
CA LYS A 1018 -9.30 -41.40 26.42
C LYS A 1018 -8.28 -40.80 27.37
N ASP A 1019 -7.73 -41.59 28.29
CA ASP A 1019 -6.72 -41.15 29.24
C ASP A 1019 -5.43 -40.74 28.52
N ALA A 1020 -4.99 -41.50 27.51
CA ALA A 1020 -3.82 -41.15 26.70
C ALA A 1020 -4.01 -39.80 25.97
N LEU A 1021 -5.16 -39.59 25.32
CA LEU A 1021 -5.47 -38.32 24.66
C LEU A 1021 -5.57 -37.16 25.65
N LYS A 1022 -6.22 -37.38 26.80
CA LYS A 1022 -6.32 -36.38 27.87
C LYS A 1022 -4.95 -36.02 28.44
N THR A 1023 -4.07 -36.99 28.65
CA THR A 1023 -2.70 -36.75 29.11
C THR A 1023 -1.93 -35.88 28.11
N ALA A 1024 -2.04 -36.15 26.81
CA ALA A 1024 -1.39 -35.34 25.78
C ALA A 1024 -1.91 -33.89 25.76
N LEU A 1025 -3.24 -33.69 25.83
CA LEU A 1025 -3.85 -32.35 25.91
C LEU A 1025 -3.43 -31.57 27.17
N VAL A 1026 -3.28 -32.25 28.32
CA VAL A 1026 -2.81 -31.60 29.57
C VAL A 1026 -1.31 -31.29 29.51
N ALA A 1027 -0.50 -32.16 28.90
CA ALA A 1027 0.94 -31.96 28.76
C ALA A 1027 1.29 -30.80 27.80
N ASP A 1028 0.42 -30.51 26.83
CA ASP A 1028 0.66 -29.48 25.82
C ASP A 1028 0.58 -28.03 26.33
N VAL A 1029 0.14 -27.84 27.58
CA VAL A 1029 0.34 -26.57 28.30
C VAL A 1029 1.85 -26.24 28.47
N ALA A 1030 2.75 -27.18 28.18
CA ALA A 1030 4.21 -27.02 28.18
C ALA A 1030 4.91 -27.16 26.79
N ALA A 1031 4.17 -27.12 25.67
CA ALA A 1031 4.67 -27.12 24.28
C ALA A 1031 5.54 -28.32 23.87
N GLN A 1032 4.93 -29.50 23.60
CA GLN A 1032 5.64 -30.65 23.01
C GLN A 1032 4.81 -31.60 22.13
N ALA A 1033 3.48 -31.49 22.02
CA ALA A 1033 2.71 -32.42 21.18
C ALA A 1033 2.62 -31.93 19.72
N SER A 1034 3.05 -32.76 18.77
CA SER A 1034 2.93 -32.43 17.34
C SER A 1034 1.52 -32.73 16.82
N ALA A 1035 1.06 -32.06 15.76
CA ALA A 1035 -0.23 -32.37 15.10
C ALA A 1035 -0.40 -33.87 14.80
N THR A 1036 0.68 -34.55 14.39
CA THR A 1036 0.72 -36.00 14.14
C THR A 1036 0.37 -36.84 15.37
N GLU A 1037 0.81 -36.40 16.55
CA GLU A 1037 0.52 -37.08 17.82
C GLU A 1037 -0.97 -37.00 18.16
N TYR A 1038 -1.57 -35.81 18.02
CA TYR A 1038 -3.00 -35.62 18.22
C TYR A 1038 -3.84 -36.46 17.27
N VAL A 1039 -3.48 -36.50 15.98
CA VAL A 1039 -4.14 -37.36 14.99
C VAL A 1039 -4.09 -38.82 15.46
N GLY A 1040 -2.90 -39.33 15.78
CA GLY A 1040 -2.73 -40.74 16.16
C GLY A 1040 -3.43 -41.12 17.48
N LEU A 1041 -3.50 -40.22 18.46
CA LEU A 1041 -4.23 -40.46 19.72
C LEU A 1041 -5.75 -40.35 19.52
N ARG A 1042 -6.20 -39.36 18.74
CA ARG A 1042 -7.62 -39.18 18.38
C ARG A 1042 -8.15 -40.38 17.61
N THR A 1043 -7.45 -40.82 16.56
CA THR A 1043 -7.85 -41.99 15.76
C THR A 1043 -7.96 -43.24 16.63
N ARG A 1044 -7.03 -43.45 17.57
CA ARG A 1044 -7.12 -44.56 18.55
C ARG A 1044 -8.39 -44.49 19.41
N LEU A 1045 -8.79 -43.29 19.84
CA LEU A 1045 -10.05 -43.11 20.58
C LEU A 1045 -11.26 -43.38 19.68
N GLU A 1046 -11.28 -42.83 18.46
CA GLU A 1046 -12.36 -43.04 17.48
C GLU A 1046 -12.54 -44.53 17.15
N GLU A 1047 -11.45 -45.26 16.90
CA GLU A 1047 -11.45 -46.70 16.66
C GLU A 1047 -11.91 -47.50 17.89
N ALA A 1048 -11.47 -47.12 19.10
CA ALA A 1048 -11.92 -47.76 20.34
C ALA A 1048 -13.43 -47.58 20.56
N ILE A 1049 -13.96 -46.39 20.25
CA ILE A 1049 -15.40 -46.11 20.29
C ILE A 1049 -16.15 -46.94 19.25
N ALA A 1050 -15.64 -47.01 18.02
CA ALA A 1050 -16.25 -47.82 16.95
C ALA A 1050 -16.25 -49.33 17.27
N ALA A 1051 -15.32 -49.79 18.11
CA ALA A 1051 -15.20 -51.18 18.57
C ALA A 1051 -15.93 -51.49 19.88
N LEU A 1052 -16.79 -50.58 20.37
CA LEU A 1052 -17.64 -50.83 21.54
C LEU A 1052 -18.62 -51.98 21.28
N ALA A 1053 -18.75 -52.88 22.25
CA ALA A 1053 -19.60 -54.06 22.16
C ALA A 1053 -20.55 -54.12 23.36
N ALA A 1054 -21.80 -54.55 23.15
CA ALA A 1054 -22.78 -54.71 24.22
C ALA A 1054 -22.30 -55.74 25.27
N PRO A 1055 -22.77 -55.67 26.53
CA PRO A 1055 -22.42 -56.64 27.57
C PRO A 1055 -22.95 -58.01 27.16
N ASP A 1056 -22.15 -59.07 27.33
CA ASP A 1056 -22.63 -60.44 27.11
C ASP A 1056 -23.63 -60.81 28.23
N PRO A 1057 -24.92 -61.05 27.90
CA PRO A 1057 -25.92 -61.40 28.91
C PRO A 1057 -25.69 -62.77 29.57
N ASN A 1058 -24.73 -63.57 29.09
CA ASN A 1058 -24.38 -64.89 29.64
C ASN A 1058 -23.03 -64.93 30.37
N ALA A 1059 -22.37 -63.78 30.62
CA ALA A 1059 -21.12 -63.75 31.35
C ALA A 1059 -21.33 -64.09 32.86
N PRO A 1060 -20.60 -65.05 33.45
CA PRO A 1060 -20.78 -65.38 34.87
C PRO A 1060 -20.33 -64.23 35.78
N SER A 1061 -21.13 -63.89 36.80
CA SER A 1061 -20.77 -62.91 37.83
C SER A 1061 -19.62 -63.43 38.70
N ALA A 1062 -18.50 -62.69 38.77
CA ALA A 1062 -17.37 -63.06 39.62
C ALA A 1062 -17.40 -62.31 40.98
N ASP A 1063 -17.74 -63.03 42.04
CA ASP A 1063 -17.44 -62.68 43.43
C ASP A 1063 -16.06 -63.23 43.83
N ASN A 1064 -15.14 -62.31 44.15
CA ASN A 1064 -14.07 -62.38 45.15
C ASN A 1064 -12.86 -63.36 44.98
N PRO A 1065 -11.72 -63.12 45.67
CA PRO A 1065 -10.43 -62.95 45.02
C PRO A 1065 -9.38 -63.96 45.54
N SER A 1066 -8.43 -64.37 44.73
CA SER A 1066 -7.12 -64.74 45.30
C SER A 1066 -6.03 -64.86 44.26
N VAL A 1067 -4.89 -64.26 44.63
CA VAL A 1067 -3.50 -64.62 44.31
C VAL A 1067 -2.74 -63.59 43.46
N THR A 1068 -1.89 -62.85 44.16
CA THR A 1068 -0.58 -62.31 43.76
C THR A 1068 0.54 -63.16 44.40
N PRO A 1069 1.84 -63.01 44.07
CA PRO A 1069 2.49 -62.72 42.76
C PRO A 1069 3.68 -63.67 42.47
N GLY A 1070 4.24 -63.69 41.24
CA GLY A 1070 5.57 -64.26 40.99
C GLY A 1070 5.98 -64.54 39.54
N ASP A 1071 6.63 -63.55 38.93
CA ASP A 1071 7.73 -63.57 37.95
C ASP A 1071 7.75 -64.45 36.67
N ASN A 1072 7.62 -63.71 35.56
CA ASN A 1072 8.52 -63.59 34.41
C ASN A 1072 8.66 -64.71 33.35
N ASN A 1073 8.11 -64.34 32.18
CA ASN A 1073 8.65 -64.44 30.82
C ASN A 1073 8.64 -65.81 30.12
N SER A 1074 7.70 -65.94 29.18
CA SER A 1074 7.95 -66.53 27.86
C SER A 1074 6.93 -65.93 26.90
N GLY A 1075 7.43 -65.39 25.78
CA GLY A 1075 6.58 -64.76 24.78
C GLY A 1075 5.80 -65.80 24.00
N VAL A 1076 4.69 -65.35 23.42
CA VAL A 1076 4.16 -65.71 22.09
C VAL A 1076 2.93 -64.82 21.90
N THR A 1077 3.02 -63.85 21.00
CA THR A 1077 1.91 -63.10 20.42
C THR A 1077 1.20 -63.98 19.38
N PRO A 1078 -0.14 -64.04 19.32
CA PRO A 1078 -0.83 -64.59 18.16
C PRO A 1078 -0.78 -63.57 17.01
N SER A 1079 -0.17 -63.99 15.90
CA SER A 1079 -0.26 -63.34 14.60
C SER A 1079 -1.72 -63.33 14.13
N THR A 1080 -2.25 -62.13 13.86
CA THR A 1080 -3.29 -61.91 12.85
C THR A 1080 -2.84 -60.75 11.96
N THR A 1081 -2.03 -61.06 10.96
CA THR A 1081 -1.66 -60.14 9.89
C THR A 1081 -2.89 -59.97 8.97
N GLN A 1082 -3.57 -58.82 9.00
CA GLN A 1082 -4.39 -58.42 7.85
C GLN A 1082 -3.44 -58.02 6.71
N PRO A 1083 -3.75 -58.32 5.43
CA PRO A 1083 -2.93 -57.88 4.32
C PRO A 1083 -3.01 -56.35 4.21
N LEU A 1084 -1.86 -55.68 4.32
CA LEU A 1084 -1.74 -54.24 4.10
C LEU A 1084 -2.27 -53.89 2.70
N GLN A 1085 -3.22 -52.97 2.64
CA GLN A 1085 -3.79 -52.49 1.37
C GLN A 1085 -2.68 -51.81 0.56
N ARG A 1086 -2.52 -52.19 -0.71
CA ARG A 1086 -1.49 -51.65 -1.61
C ARG A 1086 -2.14 -50.88 -2.74
N TYR A 1087 -1.60 -49.70 -3.03
CA TYR A 1087 -2.03 -48.83 -4.10
C TYR A 1087 -0.98 -48.77 -5.21
N LYS A 1088 -1.47 -48.72 -6.44
CA LYS A 1088 -0.64 -48.60 -7.63
C LYS A 1088 -0.50 -47.13 -8.01
N VAL A 1089 0.73 -46.64 -8.14
CA VAL A 1089 1.07 -45.32 -8.66
C VAL A 1089 1.69 -45.50 -10.04
N THR A 1090 1.04 -44.96 -11.07
CA THR A 1090 1.44 -45.11 -12.48
C THR A 1090 1.95 -43.78 -13.01
N PHE A 1091 3.18 -43.75 -13.52
CA PHE A 1091 3.80 -42.57 -14.09
C PHE A 1091 3.69 -42.63 -15.61
N LEU A 1092 3.18 -41.58 -16.24
CA LEU A 1092 2.97 -41.50 -17.69
C LEU A 1092 3.85 -40.43 -18.33
N VAL A 1093 4.43 -40.74 -19.49
CA VAL A 1093 5.08 -39.78 -20.38
C VAL A 1093 4.40 -39.87 -21.73
N ASP A 1094 3.83 -38.76 -22.20
CA ASP A 1094 3.06 -38.69 -23.45
C ASP A 1094 1.96 -39.78 -23.54
N GLY A 1095 1.28 -40.04 -22.43
CA GLY A 1095 0.20 -41.03 -22.32
C GLY A 1095 0.64 -42.50 -22.27
N ARG A 1096 1.94 -42.78 -22.18
CA ARG A 1096 2.50 -44.14 -22.04
C ARG A 1096 3.12 -44.35 -20.66
N VAL A 1097 2.98 -45.55 -20.10
CA VAL A 1097 3.56 -45.92 -18.81
C VAL A 1097 5.10 -45.82 -18.86
N TRP A 1098 5.65 -44.98 -18.00
CA TRP A 1098 7.08 -44.72 -17.81
C TRP A 1098 7.63 -45.47 -16.59
N ASP A 1099 6.89 -45.48 -15.49
CA ASP A 1099 7.20 -46.23 -14.27
C ASP A 1099 5.90 -46.65 -13.57
N GLU A 1100 5.96 -47.73 -12.78
CA GLU A 1100 4.84 -48.19 -11.95
C GLU A 1100 5.34 -48.65 -10.58
N GLN A 1101 4.73 -48.12 -9.53
CA GLN A 1101 5.09 -48.41 -8.15
C GLN A 1101 3.89 -48.99 -7.41
N GLU A 1102 4.15 -50.01 -6.60
CA GLU A 1102 3.17 -50.58 -5.67
C GLU A 1102 3.53 -50.12 -4.25
N VAL A 1103 2.72 -49.22 -3.70
CA VAL A 1103 2.98 -48.53 -2.43
C VAL A 1103 1.94 -48.99 -1.41
N GLN A 1104 2.37 -49.32 -0.19
CA GLN A 1104 1.42 -49.65 0.88
C GLN A 1104 0.62 -48.39 1.29
N ALA A 1105 -0.63 -48.56 1.68
CA ALA A 1105 -1.48 -47.46 2.11
C ALA A 1105 -0.82 -46.67 3.25
N GLY A 1106 -0.60 -45.37 3.05
CA GLY A 1106 0.09 -44.51 4.01
C GLY A 1106 1.61 -44.35 3.79
N GLU A 1107 2.23 -45.17 2.93
CA GLU A 1107 3.63 -45.01 2.51
C GLU A 1107 3.76 -44.06 1.31
N HIS A 1108 4.98 -43.67 0.99
CA HIS A 1108 5.29 -42.73 -0.08
C HIS A 1108 5.68 -43.42 -1.40
N ALA A 1109 5.25 -42.85 -2.52
CA ALA A 1109 5.86 -43.17 -3.81
C ALA A 1109 7.24 -42.50 -3.87
N HIS A 1110 8.20 -43.11 -4.56
CA HIS A 1110 9.49 -42.48 -4.84
C HIS A 1110 9.44 -41.78 -6.20
N GLU A 1111 10.19 -40.68 -6.34
CA GLU A 1111 10.25 -39.97 -7.63
C GLU A 1111 11.05 -40.80 -8.65
N PRO A 1112 10.47 -41.19 -9.79
CA PRO A 1112 11.22 -41.90 -10.82
C PRO A 1112 12.16 -40.94 -11.56
N GLN A 1113 13.16 -41.51 -12.25
CA GLN A 1113 14.11 -40.74 -13.03
C GLN A 1113 13.41 -39.82 -14.04
N ALA A 1114 13.83 -38.55 -14.08
CA ALA A 1114 13.29 -37.54 -14.97
C ALA A 1114 13.35 -38.01 -16.46
N PRO A 1115 12.22 -38.05 -17.17
CA PRO A 1115 12.17 -38.50 -18.56
C PRO A 1115 12.80 -37.48 -19.50
N ALA A 1116 13.60 -37.95 -20.45
CA ALA A 1116 14.19 -37.11 -21.49
C ALA A 1116 13.26 -37.00 -22.70
N LYS A 1117 13.04 -35.78 -23.21
CA LYS A 1117 12.24 -35.50 -24.41
C LYS A 1117 12.94 -34.44 -25.27
N GLU A 1118 13.30 -34.79 -26.50
CA GLU A 1118 14.07 -33.91 -27.40
C GLU A 1118 13.33 -32.59 -27.65
N GLY A 1119 13.99 -31.46 -27.37
CA GLY A 1119 13.41 -30.11 -27.51
C GLY A 1119 12.54 -29.63 -26.34
N TRP A 1120 12.45 -30.39 -25.25
CA TRP A 1120 11.65 -30.06 -24.06
C TRP A 1120 12.44 -30.28 -22.75
N THR A 1121 12.19 -29.46 -21.73
CA THR A 1121 12.74 -29.64 -20.38
C THR A 1121 11.65 -30.21 -19.47
N PHE A 1122 11.91 -31.37 -18.87
CA PHE A 1122 11.08 -31.94 -17.80
C PHE A 1122 11.09 -31.02 -16.59
N ARG A 1123 9.92 -30.76 -16.00
CA ARG A 1123 9.79 -29.90 -14.82
C ARG A 1123 9.43 -30.69 -13.57
N TYR A 1124 8.39 -31.51 -13.65
CA TYR A 1124 7.89 -32.31 -12.52
C TYR A 1124 6.83 -33.32 -12.98
N TRP A 1125 6.48 -34.24 -12.07
CA TRP A 1125 5.30 -35.11 -12.19
C TRP A 1125 4.06 -34.40 -11.66
N ALA A 1126 2.94 -34.47 -12.38
CA ALA A 1126 1.67 -33.86 -11.99
C ALA A 1126 0.55 -34.88 -11.90
N VAL A 1127 -0.43 -34.69 -11.00
CA VAL A 1127 -1.55 -35.62 -10.81
C VAL A 1127 -2.50 -35.55 -12.00
N LEU A 1128 -2.70 -36.70 -12.67
CA LEU A 1128 -3.60 -36.85 -13.81
C LEU A 1128 -4.96 -37.42 -13.40
N GLU A 1129 -4.99 -38.38 -12.46
CA GLU A 1129 -6.22 -38.97 -11.92
C GLU A 1129 -5.95 -39.60 -10.54
N GLN A 1130 -6.85 -39.40 -9.56
CA GLN A 1130 -6.83 -40.04 -8.24
C GLN A 1130 -8.15 -40.79 -8.04
N MET A 1131 -8.12 -42.12 -7.85
CA MET A 1131 -9.32 -42.91 -7.57
C MET A 1131 -9.44 -43.19 -6.07
N THR A 1132 -10.31 -42.47 -5.37
CA THR A 1132 -10.85 -42.90 -4.06
C THR A 1132 -12.12 -43.76 -4.28
N PRO A 1133 -12.39 -44.77 -3.43
CA PRO A 1133 -13.55 -45.64 -3.62
C PRO A 1133 -14.84 -44.98 -3.09
N GLN A 1134 -15.62 -44.33 -3.96
CA GLN A 1134 -17.03 -43.98 -3.77
C GLN A 1134 -17.79 -44.03 -5.13
N PRO A 1135 -19.13 -44.22 -5.16
CA PRO A 1135 -19.87 -44.59 -6.36
C PRO A 1135 -20.01 -43.45 -7.39
N ARG A 1136 -19.90 -43.82 -8.67
CA ARG A 1136 -20.00 -42.95 -9.86
C ARG A 1136 -21.40 -42.37 -10.10
N SER A 1137 -21.51 -41.05 -10.21
CA SER A 1137 -22.15 -40.27 -11.31
C SER A 1137 -22.04 -38.77 -10.99
N ALA A 1138 -21.74 -37.81 -11.86
CA ALA A 1138 -21.56 -37.74 -13.31
C ALA A 1138 -20.50 -36.65 -13.66
N ARG A 1139 -19.75 -36.87 -14.75
CA ARG A 1139 -18.72 -35.98 -15.33
C ARG A 1139 -19.33 -34.81 -16.12
N ARG A 1140 -18.70 -33.63 -16.06
CA ARG A 1140 -18.72 -32.58 -17.11
C ARG A 1140 -17.26 -32.28 -17.53
N PRO A 1141 -16.95 -31.91 -18.80
CA PRO A 1141 -15.59 -31.85 -19.31
C PRO A 1141 -14.90 -30.51 -18.98
N ALA A 1142 -13.61 -30.59 -18.62
CA ALA A 1142 -12.76 -29.44 -18.36
C ALA A 1142 -12.36 -28.72 -19.66
N ALA A 1143 -12.46 -27.38 -19.66
CA ALA A 1143 -11.81 -26.49 -20.60
C ALA A 1143 -10.33 -26.31 -20.19
N ALA A 1144 -9.44 -26.16 -21.18
CA ALA A 1144 -8.00 -26.11 -20.99
C ALA A 1144 -7.49 -24.69 -20.64
N SER A 1145 -6.97 -24.49 -19.43
CA SER A 1145 -5.91 -23.51 -19.12
C SER A 1145 -5.20 -23.69 -17.77
N ASP A 1146 -5.35 -24.82 -17.08
CA ASP A 1146 -4.68 -25.03 -15.79
C ASP A 1146 -3.27 -25.62 -16.00
N VAL A 1147 -2.24 -24.91 -15.52
CA VAL A 1147 -0.90 -25.48 -15.36
C VAL A 1147 -1.01 -26.57 -14.29
N PRO A 1148 -0.69 -27.86 -14.58
CA PRO A 1148 -0.86 -28.94 -13.62
C PRO A 1148 0.05 -28.75 -12.38
N THR A 1149 -0.48 -28.94 -11.17
CA THR A 1149 0.30 -28.82 -9.92
C THR A 1149 1.33 -29.95 -9.77
N ARG A 1150 2.55 -29.62 -9.30
CA ARG A 1150 3.61 -30.61 -8.97
C ARG A 1150 3.12 -31.57 -7.89
N PHE A 1151 3.32 -32.86 -8.11
CA PHE A 1151 3.11 -33.90 -7.11
C PHE A 1151 4.26 -33.89 -6.10
N ASP A 1152 3.90 -33.81 -4.81
CA ASP A 1152 4.84 -33.92 -3.69
C ASP A 1152 5.02 -35.39 -3.31
N PHE A 1153 6.22 -35.94 -3.50
CA PHE A 1153 6.53 -37.34 -3.17
C PHE A 1153 6.65 -37.60 -1.66
N THR A 1154 6.53 -36.57 -0.82
CA THR A 1154 6.49 -36.72 0.64
C THR A 1154 5.07 -36.89 1.18
N GLN A 1155 4.04 -36.86 0.33
CA GLN A 1155 2.66 -37.13 0.75
C GLN A 1155 2.36 -38.65 0.76
N PRO A 1156 1.56 -39.15 1.72
CA PRO A 1156 1.20 -40.57 1.79
C PRO A 1156 0.25 -40.96 0.65
N ILE A 1157 0.45 -42.15 0.08
CA ILE A 1157 -0.42 -42.69 -0.96
C ILE A 1157 -1.65 -43.34 -0.31
N LEU A 1158 -2.81 -42.74 -0.56
CA LEU A 1158 -4.10 -43.16 0.02
C LEU A 1158 -5.07 -43.78 -1.00
N GLY A 1159 -4.64 -43.96 -2.25
CA GLY A 1159 -5.44 -44.54 -3.33
C GLY A 1159 -4.62 -44.79 -4.60
N HIS A 1160 -5.19 -45.50 -5.58
CA HIS A 1160 -4.56 -45.63 -6.90
C HIS A 1160 -4.42 -44.26 -7.56
N MET A 1161 -3.25 -44.00 -8.13
CA MET A 1161 -2.90 -42.69 -8.67
C MET A 1161 -2.21 -42.82 -10.02
N THR A 1162 -2.52 -41.89 -10.92
CA THR A 1162 -1.78 -41.73 -12.18
C THR A 1162 -1.16 -40.34 -12.21
N LEU A 1163 0.16 -40.28 -12.40
CA LEU A 1163 0.95 -39.06 -12.53
C LEU A 1163 1.43 -38.92 -13.97
N SER A 1164 1.42 -37.72 -14.55
CA SER A 1164 1.96 -37.46 -15.89
C SER A 1164 3.16 -36.53 -15.80
N ALA A 1165 4.17 -36.76 -16.62
CA ALA A 1165 5.32 -35.89 -16.74
C ALA A 1165 4.91 -34.57 -17.39
N PHE A 1166 5.25 -33.45 -16.74
CA PHE A 1166 5.04 -32.10 -17.26
C PHE A 1166 6.33 -31.57 -17.87
N PHE A 1167 6.23 -31.04 -19.09
CA PHE A 1167 7.35 -30.53 -19.88
C PHE A 1167 7.10 -29.09 -20.33
N THR A 1168 8.16 -28.30 -20.37
CA THR A 1168 8.16 -26.97 -21.02
C THR A 1168 9.01 -27.01 -22.27
N GLN A 1169 8.55 -26.41 -23.37
CA GLN A 1169 9.28 -26.40 -24.63
C GLN A 1169 10.55 -25.55 -24.49
N ASN A 1170 11.69 -26.06 -24.95
CA ASN A 1170 12.92 -25.28 -24.97
C ASN A 1170 12.79 -24.21 -26.06
N ALA A 1171 13.08 -22.95 -25.73
CA ALA A 1171 13.13 -21.88 -26.72
C ALA A 1171 14.12 -22.26 -27.85
N PRO A 1172 13.80 -22.01 -29.14
CA PRO A 1172 14.75 -22.26 -30.21
C PRO A 1172 16.02 -21.43 -29.96
N ALA A 1173 17.18 -22.09 -29.95
CA ALA A 1173 18.46 -21.43 -29.75
C ALA A 1173 18.63 -20.34 -30.81
N SER A 1174 18.74 -19.08 -30.39
CA SER A 1174 19.08 -17.97 -31.27
C SER A 1174 20.53 -18.17 -31.75
N GLY A 1175 20.67 -18.82 -32.90
CA GLY A 1175 21.92 -18.94 -33.64
C GLY A 1175 22.46 -17.55 -33.96
N GLY A 1176 23.55 -17.18 -33.30
CA GLY A 1176 24.35 -16.02 -33.64
C GLY A 1176 24.86 -16.12 -35.07
N VAL A 1177 24.52 -15.14 -35.90
CA VAL A 1177 25.13 -14.98 -37.22
C VAL A 1177 26.29 -13.99 -37.07
N SER A 1178 27.51 -14.52 -37.10
CA SER A 1178 28.67 -13.76 -37.54
C SER A 1178 28.84 -13.88 -39.06
N SER A 1179 29.18 -12.77 -39.69
CA SER A 1179 29.27 -12.58 -41.13
C SER A 1179 30.48 -13.30 -41.76
N ALA A 1180 30.27 -14.02 -42.87
CA ALA A 1180 31.11 -13.97 -44.09
C ALA A 1180 30.60 -14.89 -45.23
N GLY A 1181 30.32 -14.28 -46.41
CA GLY A 1181 30.64 -14.73 -47.78
C GLY A 1181 30.25 -16.12 -48.31
N GLY A 1182 29.44 -16.15 -49.39
CA GLY A 1182 29.77 -16.97 -50.57
C GLY A 1182 28.66 -17.86 -51.18
N SER A 1183 28.19 -17.44 -52.37
CA SER A 1183 27.72 -18.23 -53.54
C SER A 1183 26.40 -19.05 -53.56
N THR A 1184 25.42 -18.55 -54.33
CA THR A 1184 24.71 -19.15 -55.51
C THR A 1184 24.24 -20.61 -55.54
N GLU A 1185 22.93 -20.86 -55.72
CA GLU A 1185 22.20 -21.29 -56.96
C GLU A 1185 20.71 -21.63 -56.63
N ILE A 1186 19.71 -20.88 -57.12
CA ILE A 1186 18.77 -21.13 -58.25
C ILE A 1186 17.94 -22.43 -58.16
N GLU A 1187 16.60 -22.31 -58.03
CA GLU A 1187 15.64 -22.71 -59.09
C GLU A 1187 14.19 -22.20 -58.89
N LYS A 1188 13.57 -21.71 -59.96
CA LYS A 1188 12.23 -21.12 -60.14
C LYS A 1188 11.12 -22.19 -60.28
N THR A 1189 9.96 -21.91 -59.67
CA THR A 1189 8.53 -21.86 -60.16
C THR A 1189 8.15 -22.62 -61.46
N PRO A 1190 6.87 -22.96 -61.81
CA PRO A 1190 5.55 -22.45 -61.32
C PRO A 1190 4.36 -23.46 -61.33
N VAL A 1191 3.12 -22.99 -61.04
CA VAL A 1191 1.88 -23.13 -61.87
C VAL A 1191 0.58 -22.81 -61.06
N GLN A 1192 -0.26 -21.92 -61.61
CA GLN A 1192 -1.69 -21.65 -61.30
C GLN A 1192 -2.64 -22.57 -62.08
N PRO A 1193 -3.95 -22.61 -61.75
CA PRO A 1193 -4.98 -21.98 -62.63
C PRO A 1193 -6.05 -21.18 -61.82
N SER A 1194 -6.49 -19.94 -62.15
CA SER A 1194 -7.29 -19.40 -63.30
C SER A 1194 -8.78 -19.79 -63.22
N VAL A 1195 -9.85 -18.97 -63.37
CA VAL A 1195 -10.19 -17.84 -64.31
C VAL A 1195 -11.62 -17.27 -63.98
N ARG A 1196 -11.80 -15.93 -63.87
CA ARG A 1196 -12.58 -14.94 -64.72
C ARG A 1196 -14.11 -14.82 -64.46
N ASP A 1197 -14.85 -13.72 -64.73
CA ASP A 1197 -14.84 -12.60 -65.72
C ASP A 1197 -15.54 -11.35 -65.08
N GLU A 1198 -15.10 -10.09 -65.18
CA GLU A 1198 -15.07 -9.05 -66.27
C GLU A 1198 -16.17 -7.95 -66.18
N GLY A 1199 -15.77 -6.68 -66.39
CA GLY A 1199 -16.56 -5.53 -66.88
C GLY A 1199 -16.98 -4.42 -65.90
N MET A 1200 -16.94 -3.11 -66.20
CA MET A 1200 -16.34 -2.30 -67.27
C MET A 1200 -16.35 -0.80 -66.89
N GLN A 1201 -15.15 -0.20 -66.78
CA GLN A 1201 -14.62 1.17 -67.09
C GLN A 1201 -15.42 2.52 -67.04
N PRO A 1202 -14.72 3.68 -67.01
CA PRO A 1202 -15.11 4.97 -66.39
C PRO A 1202 -15.07 6.21 -67.33
N ASP A 1203 -15.24 7.42 -66.80
CA ASP A 1203 -14.81 8.72 -67.36
C ASP A 1203 -14.78 9.78 -66.22
N GLY A 1204 -13.87 10.75 -66.09
CA GLY A 1204 -12.73 11.19 -66.87
C GLY A 1204 -12.06 12.36 -66.09
N ALA A 1205 -10.76 12.58 -66.31
CA ALA A 1205 -9.88 13.55 -65.64
C ALA A 1205 -10.08 14.99 -66.22
N PRO A 1206 -9.15 15.98 -66.14
CA PRO A 1206 -7.88 16.11 -65.40
C PRO A 1206 -7.60 17.50 -64.79
N SER A 1207 -6.46 17.64 -64.06
CA SER A 1207 -5.33 18.57 -64.34
C SER A 1207 -4.70 19.27 -63.11
N LYS A 1208 -3.36 19.15 -63.04
CA LYS A 1208 -2.41 20.04 -62.33
C LYS A 1208 -2.05 21.21 -63.27
N PRO A 1209 -1.59 22.38 -62.77
CA PRO A 1209 -0.14 22.70 -62.65
C PRO A 1209 0.22 23.51 -61.37
N LYS A 1210 1.36 23.32 -60.69
CA LYS A 1210 2.73 23.88 -60.87
C LYS A 1210 2.92 25.41 -60.64
N SER A 1211 3.67 25.71 -59.56
CA SER A 1211 4.87 26.60 -59.42
C SER A 1211 4.84 28.13 -59.61
N GLY A 1212 5.55 28.84 -58.69
CA GLY A 1212 6.28 30.12 -58.90
C GLY A 1212 5.86 31.24 -57.93
N ALA A 1213 6.69 31.62 -56.93
CA ALA A 1213 7.62 32.78 -56.91
C ALA A 1213 6.88 34.16 -56.95
N THR A 1214 7.11 35.20 -56.14
CA THR A 1214 8.31 35.83 -55.56
C THR A 1214 7.88 36.95 -54.57
N SER A 1215 8.51 37.05 -53.40
CA SER A 1215 9.06 38.27 -52.75
C SER A 1215 8.52 39.68 -53.06
N THR A 1216 8.24 40.49 -52.02
CA THR A 1216 8.90 41.80 -51.74
C THR A 1216 8.40 42.50 -50.45
N GLN A 1217 9.39 42.91 -49.63
CA GLN A 1217 9.56 44.14 -48.83
C GLN A 1217 8.56 44.60 -47.73
N ALA A 1218 9.17 44.94 -46.58
CA ALA A 1218 8.70 45.69 -45.39
C ALA A 1218 8.49 47.20 -45.69
N PRO A 1219 8.33 48.15 -44.73
CA PRO A 1219 8.16 48.11 -43.25
C PRO A 1219 7.01 49.03 -42.72
N THR A 1220 6.75 49.10 -41.40
CA THR A 1220 6.83 50.34 -40.58
C THR A 1220 6.30 50.17 -39.14
N ASN A 1221 7.11 50.65 -38.21
CA ASN A 1221 6.81 51.06 -36.83
C ASN A 1221 5.55 51.92 -36.68
N LYS A 1222 4.85 51.78 -35.54
CA LYS A 1222 4.55 52.90 -34.61
C LYS A 1222 3.72 52.45 -33.38
N GLN A 1223 4.32 52.60 -32.19
CA GLN A 1223 3.59 52.99 -30.97
C GLN A 1223 2.83 54.31 -31.18
N PRO A 1224 1.81 54.59 -30.35
CA PRO A 1224 2.05 55.59 -29.31
C PRO A 1224 1.50 55.23 -27.93
N SER A 1225 2.18 55.81 -26.95
CA SER A 1225 1.86 55.85 -25.53
C SER A 1225 0.93 57.02 -25.14
N LYS A 1226 0.27 56.86 -23.97
CA LYS A 1226 -0.16 57.88 -22.97
C LYS A 1226 -1.37 58.80 -23.24
N ASN A 1227 -2.34 58.77 -22.32
CA ASN A 1227 -2.65 59.84 -21.32
C ASN A 1227 -3.85 59.39 -20.46
N LEU A 1228 -3.70 59.19 -19.14
CA LEU A 1228 -3.84 60.16 -18.05
C LEU A 1228 -5.17 60.92 -18.00
N ARG A 1229 -5.99 60.61 -16.98
CA ARG A 1229 -6.71 61.62 -16.19
C ARG A 1229 -6.82 61.22 -14.71
N VAL A 1230 -6.35 62.15 -13.89
CA VAL A 1230 -6.41 62.21 -12.42
C VAL A 1230 -7.57 63.12 -12.02
N ARG A 1231 -8.20 62.81 -10.86
CA ARG A 1231 -8.83 63.69 -9.81
C ARG A 1231 -10.05 62.95 -9.23
N LYS A 1232 -10.37 62.96 -7.93
CA LYS A 1232 -9.87 63.73 -6.78
C LYS A 1232 -10.30 63.02 -5.47
N LEU A 1233 -9.53 63.26 -4.42
CA LEU A 1233 -9.80 62.98 -3.00
C LEU A 1233 -11.17 63.46 -2.49
N ALA A 1234 -11.70 62.74 -1.50
CA ALA A 1234 -12.23 63.35 -0.27
C ALA A 1234 -11.96 62.43 0.95
N ARG A 1235 -11.32 63.00 1.97
CA ARG A 1235 -11.02 62.43 3.30
C ARG A 1235 -12.16 62.77 4.27
N THR A 1236 -12.36 61.90 5.26
CA THR A 1236 -12.62 62.15 6.71
C THR A 1236 -12.96 60.79 7.35
N GLY A 1237 -12.57 60.39 8.56
CA GLY A 1237 -11.59 60.82 9.56
C GLY A 1237 -11.34 59.61 10.48
N ASP A 1238 -10.08 59.37 10.89
CA ASP A 1238 -9.53 59.66 12.23
C ASP A 1238 -9.82 58.54 13.26
N THR A 1239 -8.83 57.68 13.56
CA THR A 1239 -7.80 57.75 14.65
C THR A 1239 -8.27 56.95 15.88
N SER A 1240 -7.50 56.10 16.59
CA SER A 1240 -6.05 56.03 16.88
C SER A 1240 -5.76 54.62 17.51
N LEU A 1241 -4.67 53.91 17.21
CA LEU A 1241 -3.33 53.85 17.91
C LEU A 1241 -3.39 53.26 19.35
N PHE A 1242 -2.49 52.43 19.91
CA PHE A 1242 -1.04 52.12 19.81
C PHE A 1242 -0.83 50.63 20.27
N VAL A 1243 -0.05 49.78 19.60
CA VAL A 1243 1.38 49.37 19.85
C VAL A 1243 1.66 48.51 21.09
N GLY A 1244 2.39 47.39 20.87
CA GLY A 1244 3.12 46.66 21.90
C GLY A 1244 3.74 45.33 21.43
N PHE A 1245 4.97 45.38 20.92
CA PHE A 1245 5.85 44.26 20.53
C PHE A 1245 6.06 43.18 21.62
N ALA A 1246 6.23 41.90 21.23
CA ALA A 1246 7.50 41.13 21.30
C ALA A 1246 7.32 39.59 21.49
N VAL A 1247 7.90 38.82 20.55
CA VAL A 1247 8.77 37.61 20.61
C VAL A 1247 8.57 36.51 21.68
N ALA A 1248 8.34 35.24 21.27
CA ALA A 1248 9.19 34.04 21.53
C ALA A 1248 8.50 32.65 21.31
N VAL A 1249 8.85 31.97 20.22
CA VAL A 1249 9.41 30.60 20.04
C VAL A 1249 9.24 29.51 21.15
N VAL A 1250 8.60 28.39 20.73
CA VAL A 1250 8.85 26.93 20.96
C VAL A 1250 8.27 26.14 22.16
N ALA A 1251 7.71 24.97 21.78
CA ALA A 1251 7.43 23.72 22.51
C ALA A 1251 6.31 23.77 23.57
N GLY A 1252 5.42 22.79 23.74
CA GLY A 1252 5.26 21.45 23.20
C GLY A 1252 4.44 20.65 24.23
N ALA A 1253 3.61 19.71 23.75
CA ALA A 1253 2.89 18.66 24.50
C ALA A 1253 1.62 19.04 25.32
N SER A 1254 0.49 18.66 24.72
CA SER A 1254 -0.61 17.82 25.23
C SER A 1254 -1.01 17.86 26.72
N LEU A 1255 -2.29 18.16 27.00
CA LEU A 1255 -3.28 17.12 27.35
C LEU A 1255 -4.70 17.68 27.63
N TYR A 1256 -5.66 16.90 27.16
CA TYR A 1256 -7.10 16.91 27.43
C TYR A 1256 -7.47 17.00 28.92
N ALA A 1257 -8.54 17.74 29.25
CA ALA A 1257 -9.81 17.19 29.76
C ALA A 1257 -10.65 18.20 30.56
N GLY A 1258 -11.85 18.49 30.04
CA GLY A 1258 -13.07 18.38 30.84
C GLY A 1258 -13.60 19.63 31.55
N THR A 1259 -14.59 20.31 30.97
CA THR A 1259 -16.04 20.14 31.15
C THR A 1259 -16.72 21.27 31.94
N VAL A 1260 -17.80 21.77 31.34
CA VAL A 1260 -19.05 22.27 31.96
C VAL A 1260 -19.19 23.78 32.29
N ALA A 1261 -20.04 24.38 31.46
CA ALA A 1261 -21.12 25.33 31.75
C ALA A 1261 -20.81 26.80 32.12
N ALA A 1262 -21.34 27.66 31.24
CA ALA A 1262 -22.32 28.72 31.50
C ALA A 1262 -21.87 30.14 31.08
N LYS A 1263 -22.55 30.64 30.03
CA LYS A 1263 -23.14 31.99 29.92
C LYS A 1263 -22.32 33.15 30.53
N ARG A 1264 -21.72 33.98 29.67
CA ARG A 1264 -22.17 35.39 29.40
C ARG A 1264 -21.09 36.21 28.68
N ARG A 1265 -21.54 36.89 27.63
CA ARG A 1265 -20.94 37.99 26.85
C ARG A 1265 -19.99 37.61 25.73
#